data_AF-A0A661NLE7-F1
#
_entry.id   AF-A0A661NLE7-F1
#
_cell.length_a   1.000
_cell.length_b   1.000
_cell.length_c   1.000
_cell.angle_alpha   90.00
_cell.angle_beta   90.00
_cell.angle_gamma   90.00
#
_symmetry.space_group_name_H-M   'P 1'
#
loop_
_entity.id
_entity.type
_entity.pdbx_description
1 polymer ?
#
loop_
_entity_poly.entity_id
_entity_poly.type
_entity_poly.pdbx_seq_one_letter_code
_entity_poly.pdbx_strand_id
1 'polypeptide(L)'
;MCWAVALVACGDGDDWQPGTGGSGGTAPPVQLDPTDFTYRLAESTAELVLWTTPATHKVRDHERAPETERSGLQLSAARNEFEPVQLLLGPASGSVTATIDPFPDLGGGQRVELSAVSYESGWSEHLTPLPSGGSISLSGDQPAPLWITVYVPTGAPAGDHVTTLHLAPSAGAAIDVPVQLRVFDFDLPGEISFATQLNVSISDLIPEGGGVDDAKTLLFEHRFTPKSVTWPSGFNWNISWDNASSSNQCEILWDEPDEGDQYSIGWLAPRYILGEGWNGVGFPNAMLFQFVDNSTPRPADFCGLSRGDHYGTAAYNAEWQQFLGALETYLSDHGLLEKSYYYVQNEPQNDEDHQLAAHLCRLAKEAAPQFRIAISEEPKPEIAEDAGGACGYDIWIAHVRAYQESYAWQRQQDHGEEVWFYSLDHDPDPYFNPTRVDLQGIHQRIIPWVSWHHRATGWAYYDAGRFFDGAQPTIRAELLREGIEDYEYLALANQRAGGGVHPAVFVDAPADVTVDSVASGLTSWTREPDALMALRYELGLYIEGSRDTLPVLEVEGGRPRDAYFINFQDPTGEPTTDPLVVDGNTYLKIGWVPYNNDDLYGWYGEFIDDGGIALYGYDNTGGYSEAAKSYVYDDYGRDNLFEFALENGRYQVTVGAGRPAHGYPSDPHNVAIEGIVVIDDEITTDGEPTLERTVEVDLVDGSLSLVAGGRSDSTGEYSYTFLAYLNVVPVD
;
A
#
# COMPACT_ATOMS: atom_id res chain seq x y z
N MET A 1 -53.94 -1.43 -32.69
CA MET A 1 -54.30 -1.38 -31.25
C MET A 1 -53.04 -1.82 -30.52
N CYS A 2 -52.03 -0.95 -30.42
CA CYS A 2 -51.78 0.04 -29.33
C CYS A 2 -51.69 -0.70 -27.99
N TRP A 3 -50.60 -0.65 -27.22
CA TRP A 3 -49.82 0.52 -26.75
C TRP A 3 -48.33 0.12 -26.58
N ALA A 4 -47.36 0.80 -27.20
CA ALA A 4 -46.66 2.02 -26.77
C ALA A 4 -45.58 1.76 -25.68
N VAL A 5 -44.34 1.63 -26.16
CA VAL A 5 -43.06 1.70 -25.44
C VAL A 5 -42.80 3.16 -25.08
N ALA A 6 -42.45 3.45 -23.84
CA ALA A 6 -41.93 4.73 -23.40
C ALA A 6 -40.46 4.56 -23.01
N LEU A 7 -39.57 5.19 -23.80
CA LEU A 7 -38.26 5.60 -23.34
C LEU A 7 -38.47 6.58 -22.18
N VAL A 8 -37.80 6.34 -21.05
CA VAL A 8 -37.55 7.36 -20.04
C VAL A 8 -36.04 7.60 -20.04
N ALA A 9 -35.70 8.86 -20.25
CA ALA A 9 -34.35 9.38 -20.34
C ALA A 9 -33.61 9.24 -19.01
N CYS A 10 -32.28 9.06 -19.10
CA CYS A 10 -31.33 9.33 -18.04
C CYS A 10 -31.60 10.73 -17.45
N GLY A 11 -31.66 10.80 -16.14
CA GLY A 11 -31.66 12.04 -15.38
C GLY A 11 -30.59 11.91 -14.31
N ASP A 12 -29.57 12.75 -14.47
CA ASP A 12 -28.70 13.44 -13.51
C ASP A 12 -28.19 12.67 -12.28
N GLY A 13 -26.86 12.66 -12.15
CA GLY A 13 -26.10 12.09 -11.05
C GLY A 13 -26.52 12.64 -9.69
N ASP A 14 -26.70 11.73 -8.75
CA ASP A 14 -26.71 12.04 -7.34
C ASP A 14 -25.25 12.01 -6.87
N ASP A 15 -24.74 13.18 -6.49
CA ASP A 15 -23.46 13.38 -5.81
C ASP A 15 -23.37 12.42 -4.61
N TRP A 16 -22.31 11.61 -4.60
CA TRP A 16 -21.89 10.87 -3.42
C TRP A 16 -21.47 11.89 -2.35
N GLN A 17 -22.20 11.92 -1.23
CA GLN A 17 -21.79 12.65 -0.03
C GLN A 17 -21.35 11.62 1.03
N PRO A 18 -20.13 11.72 1.59
CA PRO A 18 -19.73 10.87 2.70
C PRO A 18 -20.68 11.09 3.89
N GLY A 19 -21.24 9.99 4.39
CA GLY A 19 -22.22 10.02 5.46
C GLY A 19 -21.60 10.38 6.80
N THR A 20 -22.04 11.50 7.40
CA THR A 20 -21.73 11.82 8.79
C THR A 20 -22.35 10.77 9.72
N GLY A 21 -21.54 9.83 10.19
CA GLY A 21 -21.92 8.80 11.17
C GLY A 21 -22.48 9.42 12.46
N GLY A 22 -23.66 8.94 12.87
CA GLY A 22 -24.43 9.47 14.00
C GLY A 22 -23.77 9.29 15.37
N SER A 23 -23.95 10.30 16.21
CA SER A 23 -23.47 10.43 17.59
C SER A 23 -23.87 9.27 18.51
N GLY A 24 -22.90 8.43 18.87
CA GLY A 24 -22.97 7.49 19.99
C GLY A 24 -21.65 7.49 20.74
N GLY A 25 -21.61 8.11 21.93
CA GLY A 25 -20.50 8.12 22.90
C GLY A 25 -19.08 8.02 22.31
N THR A 26 -18.49 9.15 21.94
CA THR A 26 -17.11 9.21 21.40
C THR A 26 -16.11 8.83 22.50
N ALA A 27 -15.40 7.70 22.35
CA ALA A 27 -14.12 7.57 23.03
C ALA A 27 -13.20 8.69 22.51
N PRO A 28 -12.27 9.19 23.32
CA PRO A 28 -11.35 10.21 22.85
C PRO A 28 -10.57 9.67 21.63
N PRO A 29 -10.23 10.58 20.71
CA PRO A 29 -9.35 10.28 19.59
C PRO A 29 -8.00 9.77 20.09
N VAL A 30 -7.30 9.04 19.22
CA VAL A 30 -5.96 8.53 19.52
C VAL A 30 -4.97 9.68 19.30
N GLN A 31 -4.56 10.31 20.39
CA GLN A 31 -3.57 11.39 20.34
C GLN A 31 -2.18 10.81 20.17
N LEU A 32 -1.43 11.33 19.19
CA LEU A 32 -0.05 10.92 18.98
C LEU A 32 0.88 11.65 19.96
N ASP A 33 1.51 10.93 20.89
CA ASP A 33 2.65 11.43 21.66
C ASP A 33 3.92 10.72 21.16
N PRO A 34 4.79 11.38 20.40
CA PRO A 34 6.03 10.76 19.89
C PRO A 34 6.94 10.20 20.99
N THR A 35 6.79 10.66 22.24
CA THR A 35 7.56 10.17 23.37
C THR A 35 7.07 8.82 23.89
N ASP A 36 5.94 8.31 23.40
CA ASP A 36 5.45 6.97 23.75
C ASP A 36 6.30 5.87 23.14
N PHE A 37 6.89 6.12 21.96
CA PHE A 37 7.71 5.14 21.27
C PHE A 37 9.17 5.59 21.10
N THR A 38 9.43 6.91 21.09
CA THR A 38 10.79 7.44 20.94
C THR A 38 11.29 8.03 22.24
N TYR A 39 12.12 7.27 22.96
CA TYR A 39 12.65 7.68 24.26
C TYR A 39 14.01 7.07 24.57
N ARG A 40 14.75 7.74 25.46
CA ARG A 40 15.96 7.21 26.07
C ARG A 40 15.59 6.24 27.18
N LEU A 41 16.24 5.09 27.22
CA LEU A 41 16.03 4.10 28.27
C LEU A 41 16.70 4.54 29.56
N ALA A 42 15.96 4.46 30.68
CA ALA A 42 16.44 4.73 32.04
C ALA A 42 17.56 3.77 32.46
N GLU A 43 17.68 2.63 31.79
CA GLU A 43 18.75 1.64 31.93
C GLU A 43 20.08 2.11 31.30
N SER A 44 20.09 3.26 30.62
CA SER A 44 21.32 3.89 30.11
C SER A 44 22.37 4.05 31.20
N THR A 45 23.63 3.78 30.85
CA THR A 45 24.79 4.03 31.72
C THR A 45 25.60 5.24 31.21
N ALA A 46 26.64 5.62 31.94
CA ALA A 46 27.53 6.68 31.48
C ALA A 46 28.39 6.23 30.28
N GLU A 47 28.64 4.92 30.19
CA GLU A 47 29.44 4.28 29.15
C GLU A 47 28.63 3.89 27.91
N LEU A 48 27.34 3.62 28.07
CA LEU A 48 26.45 3.19 26.99
C LEU A 48 25.07 3.80 27.15
N VAL A 49 24.73 4.72 26.24
CA VAL A 49 23.39 5.27 26.10
C VAL A 49 22.53 4.27 25.34
N LEU A 50 21.31 4.05 25.82
CA LEU A 50 20.30 3.18 25.26
C LEU A 50 19.07 4.01 24.91
N TRP A 51 18.49 3.81 23.73
CA TRP A 51 17.25 4.48 23.34
C TRP A 51 16.47 3.65 22.32
N THR A 52 15.20 3.97 22.12
CA THR A 52 14.30 3.28 21.20
C THR A 52 13.47 4.29 20.41
N THR A 53 12.87 3.81 19.34
CA THR A 53 11.98 4.49 18.38
C THR A 53 11.16 3.39 17.69
N PRO A 54 9.97 3.66 17.12
CA PRO A 54 9.18 2.64 16.42
C PRO A 54 9.97 1.87 15.38
N ALA A 55 9.63 0.59 15.17
CA ALA A 55 10.19 -0.22 14.09
C ALA A 55 10.03 0.43 12.70
N THR A 56 8.93 1.16 12.50
CA THR A 56 8.63 1.90 11.26
C THR A 56 9.54 3.12 11.03
N HIS A 57 10.20 3.62 12.07
CA HIS A 57 11.25 4.64 11.93
C HIS A 57 12.57 3.96 11.57
N LYS A 58 12.98 4.09 10.30
CA LYS A 58 14.29 3.63 9.83
C LYS A 58 15.33 4.61 10.32
N VAL A 59 16.15 4.16 11.25
CA VAL A 59 17.14 4.99 11.94
C VAL A 59 18.25 5.39 10.97
N ARG A 60 18.61 6.67 10.98
CA ARG A 60 19.82 7.14 10.31
C ARG A 60 21.06 7.06 11.21
N ASP A 61 22.21 6.80 10.60
CA ASP A 61 23.51 6.62 11.27
C ASP A 61 23.98 7.79 12.15
N HIS A 62 23.41 8.99 11.99
CA HIS A 62 23.76 10.19 12.75
C HIS A 62 22.74 10.53 13.85
N GLU A 63 21.65 9.77 13.98
CA GLU A 63 20.65 10.00 15.02
C GLU A 63 21.19 9.70 16.42
N ARG A 64 20.57 10.33 17.42
CA ARG A 64 21.01 10.31 18.82
C ARG A 64 19.80 10.15 19.73
N ALA A 65 20.05 9.63 20.94
CA ALA A 65 19.02 9.48 21.96
C ALA A 65 18.27 10.80 22.24
N PRO A 66 16.94 10.75 22.38
CA PRO A 66 16.15 11.92 22.79
C PRO A 66 16.39 12.25 24.26
N GLU A 67 15.83 13.38 24.72
CA GLU A 67 15.94 13.81 26.12
C GLU A 67 14.95 13.08 27.05
N THR A 68 13.77 12.71 26.54
CA THR A 68 12.73 12.06 27.33
C THR A 68 13.17 10.65 27.77
N GLU A 69 13.04 10.35 29.07
CA GLU A 69 13.46 9.07 29.65
C GLU A 69 12.25 8.20 30.05
N ARG A 70 12.25 6.93 29.63
CA ARG A 70 11.33 5.87 30.08
C ARG A 70 12.12 4.56 30.31
N SER A 71 11.52 3.55 30.93
CA SER A 71 12.20 2.28 31.26
C SER A 71 11.76 1.16 30.32
N GLY A 72 12.72 0.38 29.84
CA GLY A 72 12.46 -0.84 29.06
C GLY A 72 11.95 -0.62 27.64
N LEU A 73 11.65 -1.74 26.99
CA LEU A 73 11.01 -1.80 25.67
C LEU A 73 9.58 -2.31 25.81
N GLN A 74 8.69 -1.85 24.93
CA GLN A 74 7.28 -2.20 24.93
C GLN A 74 6.86 -2.71 23.55
N LEU A 75 6.07 -3.77 23.54
CA LEU A 75 5.48 -4.40 22.37
C LEU A 75 4.01 -4.71 22.64
N SER A 76 3.20 -4.80 21.60
CA SER A 76 1.84 -5.32 21.68
C SER A 76 1.51 -6.14 20.46
N ALA A 77 0.94 -7.33 20.66
CA ALA A 77 0.62 -8.24 19.58
C ALA A 77 -0.61 -9.07 19.92
N ALA A 78 -1.38 -9.45 18.92
CA ALA A 78 -2.31 -10.55 19.00
C ALA A 78 -1.56 -11.88 19.06
N ARG A 79 -2.30 -12.96 19.29
CA ARG A 79 -1.74 -14.31 19.11
C ARG A 79 -1.58 -14.57 17.61
N ASN A 80 -0.63 -15.44 17.25
CA ASN A 80 -0.29 -15.78 15.86
C ASN A 80 0.29 -14.60 15.05
N GLU A 81 1.00 -13.68 15.71
CA GLU A 81 1.60 -12.48 15.13
C GLU A 81 3.12 -12.42 15.43
N PHE A 82 3.87 -11.72 14.58
CA PHE A 82 5.26 -11.38 14.79
C PHE A 82 5.43 -9.87 15.01
N GLU A 83 5.75 -9.47 16.24
CA GLU A 83 5.90 -8.06 16.58
C GLU A 83 7.38 -7.67 16.75
N PRO A 84 7.90 -6.71 15.97
CA PRO A 84 9.26 -6.22 16.12
C PRO A 84 9.38 -5.03 17.10
N VAL A 85 10.53 -4.93 17.76
CA VAL A 85 10.97 -3.72 18.48
C VAL A 85 12.46 -3.49 18.25
N GLN A 86 12.90 -2.23 18.22
CA GLN A 86 14.31 -1.90 18.05
C GLN A 86 14.91 -1.20 19.27
N LEU A 87 16.16 -1.54 19.59
CA LEU A 87 16.97 -0.91 20.63
C LEU A 87 18.25 -0.36 20.02
N LEU A 88 18.56 0.90 20.30
CA LEU A 88 19.74 1.58 19.81
C LEU A 88 20.80 1.70 20.90
N LEU A 89 22.01 1.26 20.56
CA LEU A 89 23.17 1.27 21.43
C LEU A 89 24.14 2.38 21.02
N GLY A 90 24.43 3.32 21.91
CA GLY A 90 25.43 4.35 21.67
C GLY A 90 24.92 5.53 20.81
N PRO A 91 25.80 6.26 20.10
CA PRO A 91 27.18 5.88 19.74
C PRO A 91 28.12 5.65 20.92
N ALA A 92 29.01 4.66 20.81
CA ALA A 92 29.99 4.27 21.83
C ALA A 92 31.09 3.37 21.21
N SER A 93 32.18 3.12 21.94
CA SER A 93 33.28 2.26 21.46
C SER A 93 33.25 0.87 22.09
N GLY A 94 33.75 -0.13 21.38
CA GLY A 94 33.91 -1.50 21.90
C GLY A 94 32.90 -2.47 21.30
N SER A 95 32.43 -3.41 22.09
CA SER A 95 31.39 -4.38 21.70
C SER A 95 30.39 -4.61 22.83
N VAL A 96 29.20 -5.09 22.50
CA VAL A 96 28.18 -5.52 23.47
C VAL A 96 27.79 -6.96 23.14
N THR A 97 27.88 -7.84 24.12
CA THR A 97 27.26 -9.17 24.03
C THR A 97 25.80 -9.05 24.43
N ALA A 98 24.89 -9.63 23.64
CA ALA A 98 23.46 -9.54 23.88
C ALA A 98 22.83 -10.94 23.99
N THR A 99 21.95 -11.11 24.98
CA THR A 99 21.19 -12.33 25.23
C THR A 99 19.80 -11.95 25.68
N ILE A 100 18.76 -12.45 25.02
CA ILE A 100 17.38 -12.27 25.46
C ILE A 100 16.85 -13.59 26.03
N ASP A 101 16.23 -13.52 27.20
CA ASP A 101 15.55 -14.65 27.81
C ASP A 101 14.20 -14.91 27.10
N PRO A 102 13.73 -16.17 27.01
CA PRO A 102 12.36 -16.43 26.61
C PRO A 102 11.38 -15.87 27.65
N PHE A 103 10.20 -15.46 27.22
CA PHE A 103 9.12 -15.10 28.13
C PHE A 103 8.72 -16.32 28.95
N PRO A 104 8.67 -16.23 30.29
CA PRO A 104 8.49 -17.40 31.16
C PRO A 104 7.11 -18.04 31.04
N ASP A 105 6.10 -17.30 30.57
CA ASP A 105 4.69 -17.66 30.58
C ASP A 105 3.96 -17.48 29.22
N LEU A 106 4.68 -17.11 28.15
CA LEU A 106 4.12 -16.96 26.80
C LEU A 106 3.89 -18.30 26.07
N GLY A 107 4.40 -19.40 26.63
CA GLY A 107 4.27 -20.75 26.08
C GLY A 107 5.47 -21.21 25.25
N GLY A 108 5.56 -22.52 25.02
CA GLY A 108 6.74 -23.15 24.41
C GLY A 108 6.88 -22.97 22.90
N GLY A 109 5.86 -22.45 22.21
CA GLY A 109 5.89 -22.17 20.78
C GLY A 109 6.43 -20.78 20.43
N GLN A 110 6.78 -19.97 21.43
CA GLN A 110 7.26 -18.61 21.19
C GLN A 110 8.58 -18.62 20.44
N ARG A 111 8.84 -17.56 19.67
CA ARG A 111 10.17 -17.23 19.16
C ARG A 111 10.53 -15.83 19.59
N VAL A 112 11.75 -15.67 20.07
CA VAL A 112 12.32 -14.36 20.42
C VAL A 112 13.65 -14.28 19.71
N GLU A 113 13.65 -13.56 18.59
CA GLU A 113 14.76 -13.48 17.67
C GLU A 113 15.49 -12.16 17.85
N LEU A 114 16.81 -12.20 17.82
CA LEU A 114 17.66 -11.03 17.95
C LEU A 114 18.51 -10.90 16.68
N SER A 115 18.56 -9.70 16.11
CA SER A 115 19.35 -9.38 14.94
C SER A 115 20.17 -8.12 15.16
N ALA A 116 21.42 -8.15 14.72
CA ALA A 116 22.23 -6.95 14.59
C ALA A 116 21.86 -6.23 13.30
N VAL A 117 21.66 -4.91 13.38
CA VAL A 117 21.28 -4.10 12.22
C VAL A 117 22.52 -3.42 11.64
N SER A 118 22.63 -3.41 10.32
CA SER A 118 23.64 -2.62 9.61
C SER A 118 23.01 -1.60 8.65
N TYR A 119 23.76 -0.54 8.38
CA TYR A 119 23.31 0.58 7.56
C TYR A 119 23.67 0.38 6.09
N GLU A 120 22.75 0.73 5.21
CA GLU A 120 22.97 0.93 3.78
C GLU A 120 22.67 2.38 3.44
N SER A 121 23.62 3.08 2.80
CA SER A 121 23.46 4.49 2.44
C SER A 121 23.06 5.42 3.60
N GLY A 122 23.49 5.09 4.83
CA GLY A 122 23.19 5.84 6.05
C GLY A 122 21.87 5.48 6.73
N TRP A 123 21.11 4.53 6.19
CA TRP A 123 19.81 4.08 6.71
C TRP A 123 19.88 2.64 7.22
N SER A 124 19.24 2.35 8.36
CA SER A 124 19.13 0.99 8.89
C SER A 124 18.41 0.07 7.88
N GLU A 125 19.01 -1.06 7.51
CA GLU A 125 18.45 -1.90 6.44
C GLU A 125 18.63 -3.41 6.69
N HIS A 126 19.87 -3.89 6.76
CA HIS A 126 20.13 -5.32 6.78
C HIS A 126 20.04 -5.90 8.19
N LEU A 127 19.39 -7.05 8.31
CA LEU A 127 19.26 -7.81 9.55
C LEU A 127 20.18 -9.02 9.52
N THR A 128 21.13 -9.08 10.47
CA THR A 128 21.98 -10.25 10.66
C THR A 128 21.59 -10.97 11.94
N PRO A 129 21.12 -12.23 11.88
CA PRO A 129 20.77 -13.00 13.07
C PRO A 129 21.92 -13.02 14.08
N LEU A 130 21.62 -12.62 15.30
CA LEU A 130 22.53 -12.60 16.42
C LEU A 130 22.18 -13.75 17.37
N PRO A 131 22.91 -14.89 17.31
CA PRO A 131 22.63 -16.01 18.19
C PRO A 131 22.81 -15.58 19.65
N SER A 132 22.11 -16.25 20.57
CA SER A 132 22.22 -15.98 22.01
C SER A 132 23.68 -15.94 22.49
N GLY A 133 24.08 -14.85 23.16
CA GLY A 133 25.46 -14.59 23.56
C GLY A 133 26.37 -14.10 22.43
N GLY A 134 25.81 -13.77 21.27
CA GLY A 134 26.47 -13.09 20.17
C GLY A 134 26.86 -11.66 20.55
N SER A 135 27.83 -11.09 19.84
CA SER A 135 28.33 -9.74 20.12
C SER A 135 28.21 -8.82 18.92
N ILE A 136 27.75 -7.59 19.17
CA ILE A 136 27.70 -6.50 18.22
C ILE A 136 28.87 -5.54 18.46
N SER A 137 29.46 -5.01 17.39
CA SER A 137 30.50 -3.99 17.47
C SER A 137 29.88 -2.60 17.53
N LEU A 138 30.40 -1.74 18.39
CA LEU A 138 29.96 -0.36 18.54
C LEU A 138 30.88 0.60 17.79
N SER A 139 30.32 1.73 17.34
CA SER A 139 31.05 2.83 16.71
C SER A 139 30.88 4.12 17.51
N GLY A 140 31.95 4.90 17.63
CA GLY A 140 31.90 6.21 18.27
C GLY A 140 31.13 7.26 17.48
N ASP A 141 30.82 6.99 16.20
CA ASP A 141 30.22 7.95 15.28
C ASP A 141 28.73 7.68 15.00
N GLN A 142 28.27 6.43 15.16
CA GLN A 142 26.91 6.00 14.83
C GLN A 142 26.33 5.06 15.90
N PRO A 143 25.00 5.06 16.14
CA PRO A 143 24.38 4.08 17.00
C PRO A 143 24.41 2.69 16.35
N ALA A 144 24.44 1.65 17.16
CA ALA A 144 24.35 0.26 16.73
C ALA A 144 22.96 -0.30 17.09
N PRO A 145 22.04 -0.47 16.12
CA PRO A 145 20.71 -0.97 16.41
C PRO A 145 20.69 -2.49 16.59
N LEU A 146 19.86 -2.94 17.52
CA LEU A 146 19.43 -4.31 17.72
C LEU A 146 17.95 -4.41 17.37
N TRP A 147 17.60 -5.34 16.50
CA TRP A 147 16.22 -5.65 16.14
C TRP A 147 15.79 -6.91 16.88
N ILE A 148 14.62 -6.86 17.53
CA ILE A 148 14.07 -7.95 18.31
C ILE A 148 12.69 -8.27 17.73
N THR A 149 12.48 -9.51 17.25
CA THR A 149 11.18 -9.95 16.75
C THR A 149 10.61 -11.02 17.68
N VAL A 150 9.36 -10.84 18.13
CA VAL A 150 8.66 -11.77 19.00
C VAL A 150 7.49 -12.41 18.27
N TYR A 151 7.52 -13.73 18.09
CA TYR A 151 6.36 -14.50 17.65
C TYR A 151 5.52 -14.92 18.86
N VAL A 152 4.23 -14.53 18.86
CA VAL A 152 3.26 -14.89 19.90
C VAL A 152 2.47 -16.12 19.50
N PRO A 153 2.55 -17.25 20.22
CA PRO A 153 1.81 -18.46 19.85
C PRO A 153 0.29 -18.32 20.05
N THR A 154 -0.51 -19.05 19.25
CA THR A 154 -1.98 -19.17 19.37
C THR A 154 -2.49 -19.61 20.75
N GLY A 155 -1.63 -20.21 21.58
CA GLY A 155 -1.96 -20.63 22.94
C GLY A 155 -1.49 -19.67 24.04
N ALA A 156 -0.89 -18.54 23.69
CA ALA A 156 -0.35 -17.58 24.65
C ALA A 156 -1.46 -16.99 25.53
N PRO A 157 -1.28 -16.87 26.86
CA PRO A 157 -2.21 -16.13 27.69
C PRO A 157 -2.36 -14.68 27.21
N ALA A 158 -3.55 -14.10 27.29
CA ALA A 158 -3.72 -12.65 27.08
C ALA A 158 -3.25 -11.88 28.32
N GLY A 159 -2.83 -10.63 28.12
CA GLY A 159 -2.33 -9.73 29.16
C GLY A 159 -0.84 -9.41 29.00
N ASP A 160 -0.25 -8.89 30.07
CA ASP A 160 1.11 -8.36 30.03
C ASP A 160 2.12 -9.45 30.43
N HIS A 161 3.15 -9.60 29.62
CA HIS A 161 4.25 -10.53 29.77
C HIS A 161 5.57 -9.78 29.83
N VAL A 162 6.53 -10.29 30.61
CA VAL A 162 7.84 -9.63 30.77
C VAL A 162 8.96 -10.64 30.58
N THR A 163 9.97 -10.25 29.80
CA THR A 163 11.27 -10.90 29.73
C THR A 163 12.39 -9.88 29.93
N THR A 164 13.65 -10.35 29.93
CA THR A 164 14.83 -9.50 30.09
C THR A 164 15.80 -9.69 28.93
N LEU A 165 16.24 -8.57 28.36
CA LEU A 165 17.38 -8.50 27.47
C LEU A 165 18.62 -8.15 28.30
N HIS A 166 19.59 -9.06 28.32
CA HIS A 166 20.87 -8.89 28.99
C HIS A 166 21.91 -8.34 28.02
N LEU A 167 22.46 -7.17 28.34
CA LEU A 167 23.54 -6.54 27.60
C LEU A 167 24.81 -6.57 28.45
N ALA A 168 25.89 -7.10 27.90
CA ALA A 168 27.21 -7.09 28.52
C ALA A 168 28.19 -6.29 27.64
N PRO A 169 28.35 -4.98 27.90
CA PRO A 169 29.35 -4.15 27.24
C PRO A 169 30.77 -4.64 27.57
N SER A 170 31.67 -4.58 26.60
CA SER A 170 33.10 -4.89 26.79
C SER A 170 33.80 -3.98 27.79
N ALA A 171 33.22 -2.80 28.04
CA ALA A 171 33.62 -1.84 29.05
C ALA A 171 32.36 -1.26 29.72
N GLY A 172 32.30 -1.32 31.05
CA GLY A 172 31.12 -0.90 31.82
C GLY A 172 30.49 -2.05 32.61
N ALA A 173 29.37 -1.76 33.27
CA ALA A 173 28.57 -2.77 33.94
C ALA A 173 27.62 -3.47 32.95
N ALA A 174 27.20 -4.70 33.28
CA ALA A 174 26.09 -5.34 32.57
C ALA A 174 24.80 -4.54 32.80
N ILE A 175 23.93 -4.53 31.78
CA ILE A 175 22.67 -3.80 31.75
C ILE A 175 21.55 -4.80 31.45
N ASP A 176 20.54 -4.81 32.30
CA ASP A 176 19.33 -5.62 32.11
C ASP A 176 18.21 -4.68 31.64
N VAL A 177 17.74 -4.89 30.41
CA VAL A 177 16.65 -4.13 29.80
C VAL A 177 15.36 -4.94 29.90
N PRO A 178 14.34 -4.47 30.64
CA PRO A 178 13.06 -5.15 30.67
C PRO A 178 12.35 -5.01 29.31
N VAL A 179 11.80 -6.11 28.82
CA VAL A 179 11.02 -6.17 27.57
C VAL A 179 9.61 -6.60 27.93
N GLN A 180 8.64 -5.71 27.71
CA GLN A 180 7.24 -5.91 28.05
C GLN A 180 6.45 -6.16 26.78
N LEU A 181 5.65 -7.23 26.76
CA LEU A 181 4.75 -7.58 25.66
C LEU A 181 3.33 -7.63 26.20
N ARG A 182 2.42 -6.86 25.61
CA ARG A 182 0.98 -7.07 25.79
C ARG A 182 0.46 -8.04 24.73
N VAL A 183 -0.15 -9.13 25.16
CA VAL A 183 -0.87 -10.06 24.29
C VAL A 183 -2.36 -9.74 24.33
N PHE A 184 -2.95 -9.37 23.18
CA PHE A 184 -4.40 -9.13 23.09
C PHE A 184 -5.21 -10.43 23.18
N ASP A 185 -6.46 -10.36 23.62
CA ASP A 185 -7.35 -11.55 23.73
C ASP A 185 -8.04 -11.95 22.41
N PHE A 186 -7.25 -12.03 21.33
CA PHE A 186 -7.67 -12.58 20.04
C PHE A 186 -6.46 -13.15 19.28
N ASP A 187 -6.76 -13.91 18.23
CA ASP A 187 -5.77 -14.50 17.33
C ASP A 187 -5.85 -13.79 15.97
N LEU A 188 -4.71 -13.44 15.38
CA LEU A 188 -4.65 -13.17 13.95
C LEU A 188 -4.99 -14.45 13.17
N PRO A 189 -5.81 -14.35 12.11
CA PRO A 189 -6.15 -15.51 11.31
C PRO A 189 -4.89 -16.15 10.71
N GLY A 190 -4.91 -17.48 10.61
CA GLY A 190 -3.91 -18.22 9.84
C GLY A 190 -4.07 -17.99 8.35
N GLU A 191 -5.30 -17.79 7.88
CA GLU A 191 -5.58 -17.31 6.52
C GLU A 191 -5.12 -15.86 6.37
N ILE A 192 -4.65 -15.52 5.18
CA ILE A 192 -4.16 -14.18 4.84
C ILE A 192 -5.26 -13.51 4.01
N SER A 193 -5.80 -12.40 4.51
CA SER A 193 -6.89 -11.67 3.88
C SER A 193 -6.36 -10.76 2.76
N PHE A 194 -5.21 -10.11 2.95
CA PHE A 194 -4.63 -9.24 1.92
C PHE A 194 -3.77 -10.04 0.94
N ALA A 195 -4.23 -10.13 -0.31
CA ALA A 195 -3.54 -10.91 -1.32
C ALA A 195 -2.20 -10.28 -1.70
N THR A 196 -1.22 -11.12 -2.02
CA THR A 196 0.04 -10.65 -2.59
C THR A 196 0.46 -11.44 -3.82
N GLN A 197 1.27 -10.83 -4.67
CA GLN A 197 1.94 -11.51 -5.77
C GLN A 197 3.37 -10.98 -5.89
N LEU A 198 4.31 -11.72 -5.30
CA LEU A 198 5.71 -11.28 -5.22
C LEU A 198 6.60 -12.09 -6.16
N ASN A 199 7.25 -11.41 -7.10
CA ASN A 199 8.28 -12.01 -7.92
C ASN A 199 9.57 -12.14 -7.10
N VAL A 200 9.75 -13.31 -6.50
CA VAL A 200 10.94 -13.66 -5.72
C VAL A 200 11.43 -15.05 -6.10
N SER A 201 12.75 -15.20 -6.14
CA SER A 201 13.41 -16.48 -6.40
C SER A 201 13.34 -17.36 -5.16
N ILE A 202 12.50 -18.41 -5.20
CA ILE A 202 12.38 -19.35 -4.08
C ILE A 202 13.72 -20.00 -3.75
N SER A 203 14.54 -20.31 -4.76
CA SER A 203 15.85 -20.91 -4.54
C SER A 203 16.81 -20.01 -3.77
N ASP A 204 16.73 -18.69 -3.99
CA ASP A 204 17.62 -17.74 -3.32
C ASP A 204 17.23 -17.52 -1.85
N LEU A 205 15.98 -17.86 -1.50
CA LEU A 205 15.46 -17.83 -0.14
C LEU A 205 15.70 -19.14 0.64
N ILE A 206 16.24 -20.20 0.02
CA ILE A 206 16.54 -21.44 0.73
C ILE A 206 17.81 -21.22 1.57
N PRO A 207 17.73 -21.34 2.92
CA PRO A 207 18.90 -21.18 3.76
C PRO A 207 19.92 -22.30 3.55
N GLU A 208 21.18 -22.08 3.94
CA GLU A 208 22.23 -23.09 3.82
C GLU A 208 21.85 -24.37 4.57
N GLY A 209 21.77 -25.49 3.85
CA GLY A 209 21.38 -26.79 4.42
C GLY A 209 19.87 -26.98 4.62
N GLY A 210 19.04 -26.00 4.25
CA GLY A 210 17.58 -26.07 4.26
C GLY A 210 16.97 -26.63 2.96
N GLY A 211 15.65 -26.51 2.85
CA GLY A 211 14.84 -26.92 1.71
C GLY A 211 13.74 -25.92 1.34
N VAL A 212 12.89 -26.32 0.38
CA VAL A 212 11.84 -25.44 -0.16
C VAL A 212 10.84 -25.00 0.91
N ASP A 213 10.49 -25.89 1.84
CA ASP A 213 9.58 -25.55 2.94
C ASP A 213 10.11 -24.40 3.80
N ASP A 214 11.43 -24.26 3.99
CA ASP A 214 12.00 -23.16 4.76
C ASP A 214 11.73 -21.82 4.06
N ALA A 215 11.99 -21.75 2.75
CA ALA A 215 11.71 -20.56 1.95
C ALA A 215 10.20 -20.24 1.88
N LYS A 216 9.34 -21.26 1.76
CA LYS A 216 7.88 -21.09 1.74
C LYS A 216 7.34 -20.66 3.09
N THR A 217 7.91 -21.19 4.18
CA THR A 217 7.54 -20.81 5.56
C THR A 217 7.97 -19.38 5.82
N LEU A 218 9.18 -18.98 5.44
CA LEU A 218 9.63 -17.58 5.52
C LEU A 218 8.63 -16.65 4.83
N LEU A 219 8.26 -16.93 3.58
CA LEU A 219 7.30 -16.10 2.84
C LEU A 219 5.92 -16.09 3.49
N PHE A 220 5.38 -17.25 3.88
CA PHE A 220 4.06 -17.34 4.50
C PHE A 220 3.99 -16.61 5.84
N GLU A 221 5.02 -16.73 6.68
CA GLU A 221 5.13 -16.00 7.94
C GLU A 221 5.29 -14.49 7.74
N HIS A 222 5.78 -14.05 6.58
CA HIS A 222 5.78 -12.64 6.16
C HIS A 222 4.49 -12.20 5.45
N ARG A 223 3.48 -13.08 5.38
CA ARG A 223 2.22 -12.86 4.65
C ARG A 223 2.43 -12.62 3.15
N PHE A 224 3.54 -13.11 2.61
CA PHE A 224 3.92 -12.97 1.21
C PHE A 224 3.59 -14.21 0.40
N THR A 225 2.87 -14.02 -0.69
CA THR A 225 2.58 -15.06 -1.67
C THR A 225 3.53 -14.92 -2.85
N PRO A 226 4.38 -15.92 -3.12
CA PRO A 226 5.29 -15.86 -4.26
C PRO A 226 4.54 -16.05 -5.58
N LYS A 227 5.05 -15.42 -6.64
CA LYS A 227 4.70 -15.68 -8.05
C LYS A 227 4.48 -17.16 -8.36
N SER A 228 5.39 -18.00 -7.90
CA SER A 228 5.38 -19.44 -8.19
C SER A 228 5.16 -20.23 -6.91
N VAL A 229 3.90 -20.31 -6.47
CA VAL A 229 3.50 -21.07 -5.28
C VAL A 229 3.97 -22.53 -5.34
N THR A 230 3.86 -23.19 -6.50
CA THR A 230 4.21 -24.59 -6.69
C THR A 230 5.64 -24.85 -7.17
N TRP A 231 6.53 -23.86 -7.16
CA TRP A 231 7.95 -24.08 -7.50
C TRP A 231 8.54 -25.21 -6.62
N PRO A 232 9.35 -26.15 -7.16
CA PRO A 232 10.07 -26.12 -8.44
C PRO A 232 9.30 -26.50 -9.71
N SER A 233 8.00 -26.79 -9.62
CA SER A 233 7.16 -27.03 -10.80
C SER A 233 6.01 -26.03 -10.93
N GLY A 234 5.06 -26.27 -11.84
CA GLY A 234 3.86 -25.46 -11.99
C GLY A 234 2.96 -25.90 -13.13
N PHE A 235 1.79 -25.26 -13.20
CA PHE A 235 0.75 -25.55 -14.20
C PHE A 235 1.05 -24.92 -15.58
N ASN A 236 2.33 -24.77 -15.93
CA ASN A 236 2.74 -24.25 -17.22
C ASN A 236 2.40 -25.25 -18.33
N TRP A 237 2.08 -24.77 -19.53
CA TRP A 237 1.52 -25.57 -20.61
C TRP A 237 2.50 -26.66 -21.06
N ASN A 238 3.79 -26.32 -21.04
CA ASN A 238 4.89 -27.20 -21.40
C ASN A 238 5.24 -28.20 -20.29
N ILE A 239 4.69 -28.00 -19.08
CA ILE A 239 4.80 -28.94 -17.97
C ILE A 239 3.56 -29.83 -17.96
N SER A 240 2.35 -29.27 -17.93
CA SER A 240 1.13 -29.99 -17.62
C SER A 240 0.24 -30.37 -18.81
N TRP A 241 0.60 -30.00 -20.06
CA TRP A 241 -0.24 -30.30 -21.23
C TRP A 241 0.59 -30.77 -22.44
N ASP A 242 1.38 -29.87 -23.02
CA ASP A 242 2.26 -30.12 -24.16
C ASP A 242 3.67 -30.55 -23.69
N ASN A 243 3.70 -31.58 -22.84
CA ASN A 243 4.93 -32.13 -22.30
C ASN A 243 5.33 -33.38 -23.08
N ALA A 244 6.54 -33.38 -23.65
CA ALA A 244 7.07 -34.49 -24.45
C ALA A 244 7.29 -35.79 -23.65
N SER A 245 7.32 -35.72 -22.32
CA SER A 245 7.37 -36.88 -21.43
C SER A 245 5.99 -37.51 -21.21
N SER A 246 4.90 -36.77 -21.44
CA SER A 246 3.54 -37.28 -21.29
C SER A 246 3.16 -38.21 -22.45
N SER A 247 2.67 -39.40 -22.12
CA SER A 247 2.13 -40.33 -23.13
C SER A 247 0.77 -39.89 -23.72
N ASN A 248 0.12 -38.90 -23.09
CA ASN A 248 -1.14 -38.29 -23.52
C ASN A 248 -0.94 -36.77 -23.73
N GLN A 249 0.21 -36.39 -24.29
CA GLN A 249 0.55 -35.01 -24.62
C GLN A 249 -0.59 -34.35 -25.41
N CYS A 250 -1.05 -33.19 -24.94
CA CYS A 250 -2.18 -32.44 -25.53
C CYS A 250 -3.53 -33.16 -25.53
N GLU A 251 -3.75 -34.09 -24.61
CA GLU A 251 -5.04 -34.78 -24.47
C GLU A 251 -5.58 -34.72 -23.03
N ILE A 252 -4.70 -34.84 -22.03
CA ILE A 252 -5.06 -34.88 -20.60
C ILE A 252 -4.04 -34.06 -19.82
N LEU A 253 -4.51 -33.34 -18.80
CA LEU A 253 -3.62 -32.61 -17.89
C LEU A 253 -2.69 -33.61 -17.18
N TRP A 254 -1.39 -33.38 -17.29
CA TRP A 254 -0.34 -34.21 -16.74
C TRP A 254 0.17 -33.59 -15.44
N ASP A 255 -0.01 -34.30 -14.33
CA ASP A 255 0.37 -33.89 -12.98
C ASP A 255 1.77 -34.39 -12.56
N GLU A 256 2.58 -34.76 -13.54
CA GLU A 256 3.95 -35.24 -13.36
C GLU A 256 4.09 -36.47 -12.44
N PRO A 257 3.30 -37.55 -12.64
CA PRO A 257 3.29 -38.70 -11.73
C PRO A 257 4.61 -39.51 -11.75
N ASP A 258 5.49 -39.24 -12.70
CA ASP A 258 6.80 -39.86 -12.84
C ASP A 258 7.91 -39.08 -12.10
N GLU A 259 7.63 -37.85 -11.67
CA GLU A 259 8.54 -37.04 -10.85
C GLU A 259 8.41 -37.42 -9.37
N GLY A 260 9.45 -37.16 -8.59
CA GLY A 260 9.35 -37.33 -7.13
C GLY A 260 8.39 -36.31 -6.53
N ASP A 261 7.74 -36.64 -5.40
CA ASP A 261 6.80 -35.78 -4.68
C ASP A 261 7.25 -34.30 -4.58
N GLN A 262 8.52 -34.06 -4.27
CA GLN A 262 9.09 -32.71 -4.16
C GLN A 262 9.21 -31.92 -5.49
N TYR A 263 8.91 -32.54 -6.63
CA TYR A 263 9.01 -31.97 -7.98
C TYR A 263 7.72 -32.08 -8.81
N SER A 264 6.70 -32.79 -8.32
CA SER A 264 5.43 -32.99 -9.04
C SER A 264 4.37 -31.97 -8.60
N ILE A 265 3.66 -31.34 -9.56
CA ILE A 265 2.52 -30.48 -9.22
C ILE A 265 1.40 -31.22 -8.49
N GLY A 266 1.24 -32.53 -8.69
CA GLY A 266 0.24 -33.34 -8.00
C GLY A 266 0.47 -33.40 -6.48
N TRP A 267 1.70 -33.15 -6.04
CA TRP A 267 2.06 -33.06 -4.63
C TRP A 267 2.27 -31.61 -4.15
N LEU A 268 2.95 -30.79 -4.95
CA LEU A 268 3.30 -29.42 -4.59
C LEU A 268 2.05 -28.52 -4.48
N ALA A 269 1.02 -28.74 -5.30
CA ALA A 269 -0.18 -27.92 -5.27
C ALA A 269 -1.03 -28.14 -4.00
N PRO A 270 -1.42 -29.38 -3.61
CA PRO A 270 -2.10 -29.59 -2.32
C PRO A 270 -1.28 -29.07 -1.12
N ARG A 271 0.05 -29.25 -1.14
CA ARG A 271 0.91 -28.78 -0.06
C ARG A 271 0.91 -27.26 0.09
N TYR A 272 1.17 -26.51 -0.98
CA TYR A 272 1.41 -25.07 -0.86
C TYR A 272 0.17 -24.22 -1.13
N ILE A 273 -0.79 -24.68 -1.93
CA ILE A 273 -2.05 -23.97 -2.18
C ILE A 273 -3.07 -24.25 -1.06
N LEU A 274 -3.17 -25.51 -0.60
CA LEU A 274 -4.14 -25.92 0.42
C LEU A 274 -3.52 -26.09 1.82
N GLY A 275 -2.19 -26.11 1.93
CA GLY A 275 -1.49 -26.27 3.21
C GLY A 275 -1.35 -27.71 3.67
N GLU A 276 -1.68 -28.71 2.84
CA GLU A 276 -1.71 -30.11 3.24
C GLU A 276 -0.32 -30.62 3.67
N GLY A 277 -0.24 -31.08 4.91
CA GLY A 277 1.02 -31.55 5.49
C GLY A 277 2.07 -30.44 5.72
N TRP A 278 1.68 -29.17 5.61
CA TRP A 278 2.53 -28.00 5.85
C TRP A 278 1.92 -27.11 6.95
N ASN A 279 1.33 -25.98 6.60
CA ASN A 279 0.76 -25.00 7.53
C ASN A 279 -0.76 -25.16 7.78
N GLY A 280 -1.43 -26.06 7.06
CA GLY A 280 -2.85 -26.37 7.21
C GLY A 280 -3.83 -25.42 6.50
N VAL A 281 -3.35 -24.32 5.91
CA VAL A 281 -4.19 -23.34 5.17
C VAL A 281 -3.67 -23.04 3.77
N GLY A 282 -2.36 -23.14 3.52
CA GLY A 282 -1.72 -22.78 2.24
C GLY A 282 -1.72 -21.28 1.97
N PHE A 283 -1.13 -20.87 0.85
CA PHE A 283 -1.18 -19.46 0.42
C PHE A 283 -2.63 -19.04 0.09
N PRO A 284 -2.99 -17.76 0.26
CA PRO A 284 -4.35 -17.26 -0.03
C PRO A 284 -4.69 -17.30 -1.52
N ASN A 285 -3.69 -17.09 -2.37
CA ASN A 285 -3.81 -17.09 -3.82
C ASN A 285 -2.63 -17.84 -4.46
N ALA A 286 -2.85 -18.35 -5.67
CA ALA A 286 -1.87 -19.07 -6.47
C ALA A 286 -2.00 -18.62 -7.91
N MET A 287 -0.97 -17.91 -8.36
CA MET A 287 -0.88 -17.49 -9.75
C MET A 287 -0.46 -18.67 -10.62
N LEU A 288 -1.26 -18.97 -11.64
CA LEU A 288 -0.92 -19.87 -12.73
C LEU A 288 -0.65 -18.98 -13.93
N PHE A 289 0.53 -19.10 -14.53
CA PHE A 289 1.01 -18.07 -15.44
C PHE A 289 1.77 -18.67 -16.60
N GLN A 290 1.49 -18.19 -17.80
CA GLN A 290 2.31 -18.45 -18.96
C GLN A 290 2.35 -17.20 -19.81
N PHE A 291 3.54 -16.66 -19.94
CA PHE A 291 3.76 -15.42 -20.64
C PHE A 291 5.12 -15.48 -21.31
N VAL A 292 5.11 -15.28 -22.62
CA VAL A 292 6.35 -15.15 -23.39
C VAL A 292 6.84 -13.70 -23.34
N ASP A 293 6.00 -12.75 -23.71
CA ASP A 293 6.23 -11.30 -23.61
C ASP A 293 4.92 -10.49 -23.63
N ASN A 294 5.01 -9.16 -23.36
CA ASN A 294 3.86 -8.27 -23.11
C ASN A 294 2.85 -8.28 -24.27
N SER A 295 3.34 -8.42 -25.49
CA SER A 295 2.56 -8.39 -26.74
C SER A 295 2.21 -9.78 -27.27
N THR A 296 2.88 -10.83 -26.78
CA THR A 296 2.74 -12.22 -27.24
C THR A 296 2.62 -13.20 -26.07
N PRO A 297 1.59 -13.12 -25.23
CA PRO A 297 1.58 -13.88 -23.96
C PRO A 297 1.60 -15.41 -24.16
N ARG A 298 1.16 -15.93 -25.31
CA ARG A 298 1.09 -17.37 -25.61
C ARG A 298 2.23 -17.83 -26.55
N PRO A 299 2.73 -19.08 -26.41
CA PRO A 299 3.90 -19.58 -27.15
C PRO A 299 3.68 -19.61 -28.67
N ALA A 300 4.77 -19.44 -29.42
CA ALA A 300 4.74 -19.46 -30.89
C ALA A 300 4.23 -20.79 -31.46
N ASP A 301 4.51 -21.90 -30.78
CA ASP A 301 4.04 -23.24 -31.10
C ASP A 301 3.44 -23.89 -29.85
N PHE A 302 2.31 -24.57 -29.99
CA PHE A 302 1.62 -25.29 -28.93
C PHE A 302 0.94 -26.53 -29.52
N CYS A 303 1.24 -27.71 -28.99
CA CYS A 303 0.72 -29.00 -29.46
C CYS A 303 1.00 -29.24 -30.95
N GLY A 304 2.16 -28.78 -31.42
CA GLY A 304 2.57 -28.83 -32.84
C GLY A 304 1.80 -27.88 -33.76
N LEU A 305 0.95 -27.00 -33.22
CA LEU A 305 0.24 -25.96 -33.95
C LEU A 305 0.97 -24.63 -33.80
N SER A 306 1.18 -23.94 -34.92
CA SER A 306 1.71 -22.58 -34.89
C SER A 306 0.61 -21.59 -34.49
N ARG A 307 0.96 -20.67 -33.59
CA ARG A 307 0.11 -19.54 -33.21
C ARG A 307 -0.25 -18.67 -34.42
N GLY A 308 0.69 -18.44 -35.32
CA GLY A 308 0.51 -17.48 -36.40
C GLY A 308 0.72 -16.05 -35.89
N ASP A 309 -0.32 -15.23 -35.93
CA ASP A 309 -0.29 -13.86 -35.40
C ASP A 309 -0.50 -13.83 -33.88
N HIS A 310 -0.74 -12.63 -33.34
CA HIS A 310 -0.88 -12.44 -31.90
C HIS A 310 -2.18 -13.03 -31.32
N TYR A 311 -3.24 -13.08 -32.13
CA TYR A 311 -4.56 -13.62 -31.76
C TYR A 311 -4.63 -15.14 -31.83
N GLY A 312 -3.74 -15.77 -32.58
CA GLY A 312 -3.74 -17.22 -32.74
C GLY A 312 -4.64 -17.69 -33.90
N THR A 313 -4.23 -18.75 -34.59
CA THR A 313 -5.12 -19.42 -35.56
C THR A 313 -6.30 -20.10 -34.87
N ALA A 314 -7.39 -20.36 -35.59
CA ALA A 314 -8.55 -21.06 -35.03
C ALA A 314 -8.20 -22.44 -34.46
N ALA A 315 -7.28 -23.19 -35.10
CA ALA A 315 -6.83 -24.48 -34.60
C ALA A 315 -6.01 -24.35 -33.31
N TYR A 316 -5.08 -23.38 -33.28
CA TYR A 316 -4.29 -23.07 -32.08
C TYR A 316 -5.18 -22.65 -30.92
N ASN A 317 -6.14 -21.76 -31.16
CA ASN A 317 -7.06 -21.27 -30.14
C ASN A 317 -7.96 -22.40 -29.59
N ALA A 318 -8.49 -23.27 -30.46
CA ALA A 318 -9.27 -24.42 -30.01
C ALA A 318 -8.45 -25.38 -29.13
N GLU A 319 -7.15 -25.54 -29.41
CA GLU A 319 -6.26 -26.34 -28.58
C GLU A 319 -5.96 -25.65 -27.24
N TRP A 320 -5.71 -24.34 -27.25
CA TRP A 320 -5.51 -23.56 -26.03
C TRP A 320 -6.75 -23.58 -25.12
N GLN A 321 -7.94 -23.50 -25.69
CA GLN A 321 -9.19 -23.60 -24.95
C GLN A 321 -9.37 -24.99 -24.31
N GLN A 322 -8.97 -26.07 -25.00
CA GLN A 322 -8.97 -27.41 -24.39
C GLN A 322 -8.04 -27.50 -23.18
N PHE A 323 -6.83 -26.91 -23.28
CA PHE A 323 -5.92 -26.83 -22.14
C PHE A 323 -6.53 -26.06 -20.95
N LEU A 324 -7.08 -24.87 -21.19
CA LEU A 324 -7.68 -24.07 -20.12
C LEU A 324 -8.86 -24.79 -19.46
N GLY A 325 -9.75 -25.42 -20.24
CA GLY A 325 -10.88 -26.19 -19.69
C GLY A 325 -10.43 -27.43 -18.91
N ALA A 326 -9.37 -28.11 -19.37
CA ALA A 326 -8.79 -29.24 -18.63
C ALA A 326 -8.09 -28.79 -17.34
N LEU A 327 -7.43 -27.63 -17.35
CA LEU A 327 -6.83 -27.03 -16.18
C LEU A 327 -7.89 -26.64 -15.14
N GLU A 328 -8.97 -25.96 -15.54
CA GLU A 328 -10.10 -25.67 -14.66
C GLU A 328 -10.68 -26.95 -14.03
N THR A 329 -10.92 -27.97 -14.85
CA THR A 329 -11.46 -29.25 -14.38
C THR A 329 -10.53 -29.88 -13.34
N TYR A 330 -9.22 -29.92 -13.62
CA TYR A 330 -8.25 -30.47 -12.67
C TYR A 330 -8.23 -29.68 -11.36
N LEU A 331 -8.18 -28.35 -11.43
CA LEU A 331 -8.17 -27.50 -10.25
C LEU A 331 -9.44 -27.69 -9.41
N SER A 332 -10.60 -27.80 -10.07
CA SER A 332 -11.88 -28.09 -9.40
C SER A 332 -11.87 -29.46 -8.73
N ASP A 333 -11.46 -30.51 -9.45
CA ASP A 333 -11.45 -31.89 -8.95
C ASP A 333 -10.51 -32.08 -7.74
N HIS A 334 -9.51 -31.21 -7.60
CA HIS A 334 -8.53 -31.24 -6.51
C HIS A 334 -8.74 -30.12 -5.47
N GLY A 335 -9.83 -29.34 -5.55
CA GLY A 335 -10.13 -28.27 -4.59
C GLY A 335 -9.19 -27.06 -4.65
N LEU A 336 -8.43 -26.90 -5.73
CA LEU A 336 -7.45 -25.83 -5.94
C LEU A 336 -8.05 -24.58 -6.59
N LEU A 337 -9.24 -24.71 -7.19
CA LEU A 337 -9.82 -23.68 -8.07
C LEU A 337 -10.04 -22.34 -7.37
N GLU A 338 -10.58 -22.33 -6.15
CA GLU A 338 -10.93 -21.08 -5.43
C GLU A 338 -9.71 -20.21 -5.12
N LYS A 339 -8.54 -20.84 -4.91
CA LYS A 339 -7.29 -20.16 -4.60
C LYS A 339 -6.43 -19.90 -5.83
N SER A 340 -6.85 -20.34 -7.01
CA SER A 340 -6.03 -20.26 -8.23
C SER A 340 -6.58 -19.21 -9.19
N TYR A 341 -5.70 -18.52 -9.89
CA TYR A 341 -6.07 -17.67 -11.02
C TYR A 341 -5.07 -17.80 -12.16
N TYR A 342 -5.54 -17.61 -13.39
CA TYR A 342 -4.73 -17.61 -14.60
C TYR A 342 -4.34 -16.19 -15.00
N TYR A 343 -3.05 -15.88 -14.95
CA TYR A 343 -2.54 -14.58 -15.33
C TYR A 343 -2.30 -14.51 -16.85
N VAL A 344 -3.18 -13.77 -17.55
CA VAL A 344 -3.35 -13.82 -19.00
C VAL A 344 -2.33 -12.98 -19.77
N GLN A 345 -2.07 -11.74 -19.33
CA GLN A 345 -1.21 -10.80 -20.03
C GLN A 345 -0.65 -9.76 -19.06
N ASN A 346 0.61 -9.38 -19.25
CA ASN A 346 1.31 -8.37 -18.46
C ASN A 346 1.38 -7.05 -19.22
N GLU A 347 0.83 -5.98 -18.62
CA GLU A 347 0.98 -4.58 -19.03
C GLU A 347 0.78 -4.34 -20.54
N PRO A 348 -0.44 -4.50 -21.09
CA PRO A 348 -0.73 -4.07 -22.45
C PRO A 348 -0.40 -2.56 -22.60
N GLN A 349 0.27 -2.16 -23.69
CA GLN A 349 0.86 -0.81 -23.78
C GLN A 349 0.14 0.12 -24.75
N ASN A 350 -0.78 -0.40 -25.56
CA ASN A 350 -1.40 0.32 -26.67
C ASN A 350 -2.71 -0.34 -27.12
N ASP A 351 -3.43 0.30 -28.04
CA ASP A 351 -4.71 -0.19 -28.58
C ASP A 351 -4.66 -1.62 -29.12
N GLU A 352 -3.56 -2.03 -29.78
CA GLU A 352 -3.43 -3.40 -30.30
C GLU A 352 -3.31 -4.41 -29.15
N ASP A 353 -2.53 -4.07 -28.12
CA ASP A 353 -2.40 -4.89 -26.91
C ASP A 353 -3.70 -4.94 -26.11
N HIS A 354 -4.46 -3.84 -26.01
CA HIS A 354 -5.79 -3.81 -25.36
C HIS A 354 -6.80 -4.72 -26.08
N GLN A 355 -6.85 -4.65 -27.42
CA GLN A 355 -7.69 -5.54 -28.23
C GLN A 355 -7.28 -7.01 -28.08
N LEU A 356 -5.98 -7.28 -27.98
CA LEU A 356 -5.47 -8.62 -27.71
C LEU A 356 -5.90 -9.09 -26.31
N ALA A 357 -5.75 -8.26 -25.27
CA ALA A 357 -6.18 -8.58 -23.91
C ALA A 357 -7.66 -8.94 -23.87
N ALA A 358 -8.51 -8.11 -24.47
CA ALA A 358 -9.96 -8.38 -24.56
C ALA A 358 -10.27 -9.69 -25.32
N HIS A 359 -9.56 -9.96 -26.42
CA HIS A 359 -9.69 -11.23 -27.14
C HIS A 359 -9.31 -12.44 -26.28
N LEU A 360 -8.19 -12.37 -25.55
CA LEU A 360 -7.71 -13.45 -24.70
C LEU A 360 -8.60 -13.66 -23.48
N CYS A 361 -9.15 -12.59 -22.92
CA CYS A 361 -10.18 -12.65 -21.88
C CYS A 361 -11.38 -13.48 -22.35
N ARG A 362 -11.94 -13.15 -23.52
CA ARG A 362 -13.10 -13.89 -24.08
C ARG A 362 -12.77 -15.35 -24.33
N LEU A 363 -11.59 -15.62 -24.90
CA LEU A 363 -11.12 -16.98 -25.16
C LEU A 363 -11.01 -17.79 -23.86
N ALA A 364 -10.45 -17.20 -22.81
CA ALA A 364 -10.29 -17.84 -21.52
C ALA A 364 -11.64 -18.09 -20.82
N LYS A 365 -12.52 -17.09 -20.76
CA LYS A 365 -13.86 -17.22 -20.16
C LYS A 365 -14.76 -18.21 -20.92
N GLU A 366 -14.62 -18.33 -22.23
CA GLU A 366 -15.33 -19.36 -23.02
C GLU A 366 -14.84 -20.77 -22.67
N ALA A 367 -13.53 -20.94 -22.45
CA ALA A 367 -12.91 -22.22 -22.19
C ALA A 367 -13.07 -22.71 -20.75
N ALA A 368 -12.95 -21.80 -19.79
CA ALA A 368 -12.86 -22.04 -18.36
C ALA A 368 -13.63 -20.93 -17.60
N PRO A 369 -14.98 -20.98 -17.59
CA PRO A 369 -15.82 -19.90 -17.09
C PRO A 369 -15.78 -19.71 -15.56
N GLN A 370 -15.35 -20.71 -14.80
CA GLN A 370 -15.22 -20.68 -13.33
C GLN A 370 -13.79 -20.37 -12.88
N PHE A 371 -12.79 -20.54 -13.76
CA PHE A 371 -11.41 -20.24 -13.44
C PHE A 371 -11.14 -18.75 -13.51
N ARG A 372 -10.69 -18.18 -12.38
CA ARG A 372 -10.38 -16.76 -12.28
C ARG A 372 -9.24 -16.39 -13.23
N ILE A 373 -9.32 -15.24 -13.86
CA ILE A 373 -8.28 -14.68 -14.72
C ILE A 373 -7.81 -13.31 -14.22
N ALA A 374 -6.53 -13.02 -14.41
CA ALA A 374 -5.91 -11.76 -14.03
C ALA A 374 -5.19 -11.07 -15.20
N ILE A 375 -5.01 -9.76 -15.08
CA ILE A 375 -4.21 -8.90 -15.97
C ILE A 375 -3.45 -7.87 -15.13
N SER A 376 -2.24 -7.47 -15.56
CA SER A 376 -1.53 -6.32 -14.98
C SER A 376 -1.84 -5.11 -15.81
N GLU A 377 -2.93 -4.47 -15.45
CA GLU A 377 -3.51 -3.29 -16.05
C GLU A 377 -4.59 -2.78 -15.08
N GLU A 378 -4.81 -1.47 -15.01
CA GLU A 378 -6.01 -0.95 -14.35
C GLU A 378 -7.28 -1.31 -15.13
N PRO A 379 -8.46 -1.38 -14.47
CA PRO A 379 -9.71 -1.50 -15.20
C PRO A 379 -9.83 -0.38 -16.25
N LYS A 380 -10.03 -0.75 -17.52
CA LYS A 380 -10.12 0.19 -18.66
C LYS A 380 -11.27 -0.14 -19.60
N PRO A 381 -12.03 0.85 -20.11
CA PRO A 381 -13.05 0.63 -21.14
C PRO A 381 -12.49 -0.02 -22.42
N GLU A 382 -11.26 0.34 -22.82
CA GLU A 382 -10.60 -0.17 -24.04
C GLU A 382 -10.46 -1.70 -24.04
N ILE A 383 -10.37 -2.29 -22.85
CA ILE A 383 -10.28 -3.74 -22.66
C ILE A 383 -11.66 -4.30 -22.33
N ALA A 384 -12.34 -3.71 -21.35
CA ALA A 384 -13.55 -4.26 -20.78
C ALA A 384 -14.76 -4.19 -21.73
N GLU A 385 -14.78 -3.18 -22.59
CA GLU A 385 -15.87 -2.84 -23.51
C GLU A 385 -15.42 -2.90 -24.99
N ASP A 386 -14.34 -3.64 -25.27
CA ASP A 386 -13.78 -3.82 -26.61
C ASP A 386 -14.86 -4.13 -27.67
N ALA A 387 -14.67 -3.57 -28.87
CA ALA A 387 -15.61 -3.68 -29.99
C ALA A 387 -15.85 -5.14 -30.45
N GLY A 388 -14.92 -6.05 -30.15
CA GLY A 388 -15.07 -7.50 -30.37
C GLY A 388 -16.04 -8.19 -29.39
N GLY A 389 -16.50 -7.49 -28.35
CA GLY A 389 -17.45 -7.95 -27.33
C GLY A 389 -16.90 -7.73 -25.92
N ALA A 390 -17.75 -7.30 -24.98
CA ALA A 390 -17.32 -7.05 -23.61
C ALA A 390 -16.71 -8.30 -22.93
N CYS A 391 -15.68 -8.11 -22.12
CA CYS A 391 -15.09 -9.14 -21.27
C CYS A 391 -14.48 -8.51 -20.02
N GLY A 392 -14.47 -9.23 -18.90
CA GLY A 392 -13.96 -8.75 -17.63
C GLY A 392 -12.91 -9.68 -17.04
N TYR A 393 -11.90 -9.10 -16.38
CA TYR A 393 -10.92 -9.84 -15.60
C TYR A 393 -11.39 -9.93 -14.15
N ASP A 394 -11.22 -11.09 -13.52
CA ASP A 394 -11.61 -11.26 -12.11
C ASP A 394 -10.64 -10.53 -11.18
N ILE A 395 -9.40 -10.27 -11.63
CA ILE A 395 -8.38 -9.50 -10.91
C ILE A 395 -7.69 -8.54 -11.88
N TRP A 396 -7.78 -7.25 -11.59
CA TRP A 396 -7.00 -6.20 -12.23
C TRP A 396 -5.85 -5.78 -11.33
N ILE A 397 -4.60 -5.90 -11.79
CA ILE A 397 -3.42 -5.50 -11.04
C ILE A 397 -2.99 -4.12 -11.57
N ALA A 398 -3.50 -3.07 -10.93
CA ALA A 398 -3.43 -1.67 -11.37
C ALA A 398 -2.15 -0.98 -10.89
N HIS A 399 -1.52 -0.18 -11.76
CA HIS A 399 -0.40 0.66 -11.33
C HIS A 399 -0.93 1.80 -10.48
N VAL A 400 -0.30 2.07 -9.33
CA VAL A 400 -0.75 3.14 -8.41
C VAL A 400 -0.89 4.52 -9.08
N ARG A 401 -0.11 4.82 -10.13
CA ARG A 401 -0.20 6.11 -10.85
C ARG A 401 -1.26 6.15 -11.95
N ALA A 402 -1.77 5.00 -12.36
CA ALA A 402 -2.67 4.86 -13.49
C ALA A 402 -4.08 4.40 -13.07
N TYR A 403 -4.26 4.05 -11.79
CA TYR A 403 -5.54 3.68 -11.22
C TYR A 403 -6.59 4.79 -11.34
N GLN A 404 -7.74 4.43 -11.91
CA GLN A 404 -8.93 5.28 -12.02
C GLN A 404 -10.04 4.75 -11.10
N GLU A 405 -10.24 5.42 -9.97
CA GLU A 405 -11.13 4.95 -8.89
C GLU A 405 -12.58 4.75 -9.36
N SER A 406 -13.19 5.78 -9.95
CA SER A 406 -14.59 5.78 -10.35
C SER A 406 -14.94 4.61 -11.26
N TYR A 407 -14.13 4.39 -12.31
CA TYR A 407 -14.35 3.29 -13.25
C TYR A 407 -14.02 1.94 -12.61
N ALA A 408 -12.95 1.83 -11.83
CA ALA A 408 -12.64 0.62 -11.09
C ALA A 408 -13.77 0.23 -10.13
N TRP A 409 -14.34 1.18 -9.38
CA TRP A 409 -15.44 0.94 -8.46
C TRP A 409 -16.72 0.52 -9.18
N GLN A 410 -17.02 1.13 -10.32
CA GLN A 410 -18.11 0.68 -11.17
C GLN A 410 -17.92 -0.79 -11.59
N ARG A 411 -16.72 -1.17 -12.04
CA ARG A 411 -16.39 -2.54 -12.43
C ARG A 411 -16.53 -3.53 -11.27
N GLN A 412 -16.02 -3.18 -10.10
CA GLN A 412 -16.16 -3.99 -8.88
C GLN A 412 -17.64 -4.19 -8.50
N GLN A 413 -18.47 -3.14 -8.58
CA GLN A 413 -19.91 -3.22 -8.29
C GLN A 413 -20.68 -4.06 -9.31
N ASP A 414 -20.48 -3.81 -10.60
CA ASP A 414 -21.31 -4.37 -11.68
C ASP A 414 -20.91 -5.81 -12.04
N HIS A 415 -19.65 -6.17 -11.79
CA HIS A 415 -19.07 -7.43 -12.24
C HIS A 415 -18.42 -8.27 -11.13
N GLY A 416 -18.27 -7.74 -9.92
CA GLY A 416 -17.61 -8.45 -8.80
C GLY A 416 -16.12 -8.69 -9.05
N GLU A 417 -15.50 -7.84 -9.87
CA GLU A 417 -14.06 -7.87 -10.14
C GLU A 417 -13.29 -7.40 -8.91
N GLU A 418 -12.02 -7.78 -8.80
CA GLU A 418 -11.10 -7.31 -7.75
C GLU A 418 -10.03 -6.40 -8.33
N VAL A 419 -9.54 -5.46 -7.53
CA VAL A 419 -8.36 -4.64 -7.84
C VAL A 419 -7.25 -4.94 -6.84
N TRP A 420 -6.07 -5.22 -7.36
CA TRP A 420 -4.81 -5.21 -6.60
C TRP A 420 -3.95 -4.06 -7.10
N PHE A 421 -3.12 -3.50 -6.24
CA PHE A 421 -2.15 -2.48 -6.67
C PHE A 421 -0.80 -3.09 -7.01
N TYR A 422 -0.06 -2.45 -7.89
CA TYR A 422 1.38 -2.64 -7.97
C TYR A 422 2.09 -1.29 -8.02
N SER A 423 3.32 -1.30 -7.50
CA SER A 423 4.22 -0.15 -7.51
C SER A 423 5.50 -0.47 -8.25
N LEU A 424 6.18 0.58 -8.70
CA LEU A 424 7.46 0.56 -9.39
C LEU A 424 8.56 1.14 -8.50
N ASP A 425 9.79 0.76 -8.79
CA ASP A 425 10.94 1.23 -8.00
C ASP A 425 11.28 2.70 -8.20
N HIS A 426 10.74 3.30 -9.24
CA HIS A 426 10.88 4.69 -9.62
C HIS A 426 9.54 5.44 -9.52
N ASP A 427 8.54 4.90 -8.82
CA ASP A 427 7.38 5.71 -8.45
C ASP A 427 7.85 6.90 -7.59
N PRO A 428 7.55 8.14 -8.02
CA PRO A 428 8.02 9.34 -7.33
C PRO A 428 7.12 9.67 -6.14
N ASP A 429 7.58 10.59 -5.30
CA ASP A 429 6.68 11.28 -4.37
C ASP A 429 5.51 11.92 -5.16
N PRO A 430 4.28 11.97 -4.61
CA PRO A 430 3.88 11.62 -3.24
C PRO A 430 3.41 10.16 -3.05
N TYR A 431 3.60 9.29 -4.05
CA TYR A 431 3.19 7.89 -3.94
C TYR A 431 4.10 7.14 -2.95
N PHE A 432 3.56 6.12 -2.29
CA PHE A 432 4.39 5.23 -1.49
C PHE A 432 5.38 4.48 -2.40
N ASN A 433 6.61 4.29 -1.92
CA ASN A 433 7.66 3.59 -2.66
C ASN A 433 8.36 2.62 -1.70
N PRO A 434 7.92 1.35 -1.66
CA PRO A 434 8.42 0.40 -0.68
C PRO A 434 9.85 -0.06 -0.98
N THR A 435 10.40 0.35 -2.12
CA THR A 435 11.63 -0.22 -2.67
C THR A 435 12.87 0.57 -2.26
N ARG A 436 12.72 1.86 -1.99
CA ARG A 436 13.82 2.76 -1.66
C ARG A 436 14.33 2.50 -0.25
N VAL A 437 15.65 2.29 -0.15
CA VAL A 437 16.35 2.10 1.12
C VAL A 437 16.46 3.42 1.89
N ASP A 438 16.50 4.54 1.19
CA ASP A 438 16.75 5.87 1.73
C ASP A 438 15.48 6.66 2.11
N LEU A 439 14.38 5.94 2.38
CA LEU A 439 13.11 6.48 2.84
C LEU A 439 12.73 5.89 4.21
N GLN A 440 11.78 6.55 4.89
CA GLN A 440 11.21 6.02 6.12
C GLN A 440 10.39 4.74 5.87
N GLY A 441 10.27 3.92 6.92
CA GLY A 441 9.62 2.62 6.87
C GLY A 441 8.11 2.65 6.56
N ILE A 442 7.51 3.85 6.65
CA ILE A 442 6.09 4.07 6.38
C ILE A 442 5.72 3.73 4.93
N HIS A 443 6.64 3.90 3.95
CA HIS A 443 6.37 3.57 2.54
C HIS A 443 6.14 2.06 2.31
N GLN A 444 6.58 1.19 3.23
CA GLN A 444 6.29 -0.24 3.22
C GLN A 444 4.99 -0.54 3.95
N ARG A 445 4.81 0.03 5.14
CA ARG A 445 3.69 -0.31 6.04
C ARG A 445 2.35 0.26 5.59
N ILE A 446 2.34 1.40 4.90
CA ILE A 446 1.10 2.12 4.52
C ILE A 446 0.30 1.43 3.40
N ILE A 447 0.90 0.49 2.67
CA ILE A 447 0.31 -0.10 1.46
C ILE A 447 -1.09 -0.68 1.70
N PRO A 448 -1.33 -1.50 2.75
CA PRO A 448 -2.64 -2.11 2.92
C PRO A 448 -3.69 -1.14 3.47
N TRP A 449 -3.26 -0.06 4.12
CA TRP A 449 -4.12 1.05 4.54
C TRP A 449 -4.65 1.83 3.32
N VAL A 450 -3.75 2.24 2.42
CA VAL A 450 -4.14 2.87 1.15
C VAL A 450 -5.00 1.92 0.32
N SER A 451 -4.65 0.64 0.29
CA SER A 451 -5.44 -0.37 -0.42
C SER A 451 -6.85 -0.50 0.13
N TRP A 452 -7.02 -0.48 1.46
CA TRP A 452 -8.33 -0.49 2.09
C TRP A 452 -9.19 0.71 1.66
N HIS A 453 -8.64 1.92 1.73
CA HIS A 453 -9.33 3.13 1.28
C HIS A 453 -9.85 2.98 -0.15
N HIS A 454 -8.99 2.52 -1.06
CA HIS A 454 -9.33 2.32 -2.48
C HIS A 454 -10.12 1.04 -2.79
N ARG A 455 -10.50 0.27 -1.77
CA ARG A 455 -11.19 -1.03 -1.89
C ARG A 455 -10.37 -2.10 -2.62
N ALA A 456 -9.06 -1.89 -2.74
CA ALA A 456 -8.13 -2.87 -3.30
C ALA A 456 -7.83 -3.97 -2.26
N THR A 457 -7.80 -5.22 -2.73
CA THR A 457 -7.68 -6.41 -1.86
C THR A 457 -6.33 -7.10 -1.95
N GLY A 458 -5.38 -6.52 -2.67
CA GLY A 458 -4.03 -7.07 -2.75
C GLY A 458 -2.97 -6.15 -3.32
N TRP A 459 -1.73 -6.62 -3.26
CA TRP A 459 -0.56 -5.91 -3.79
C TRP A 459 0.41 -6.85 -4.52
N ALA A 460 0.89 -6.43 -5.69
CA ALA A 460 1.87 -7.15 -6.48
C ALA A 460 3.17 -6.37 -6.61
N TYR A 461 4.29 -7.08 -6.72
CA TYR A 461 5.58 -6.46 -6.95
C TYR A 461 6.54 -7.34 -7.75
N TYR A 462 7.15 -6.75 -8.79
CA TYR A 462 7.85 -7.48 -9.84
C TYR A 462 9.30 -7.89 -9.53
N ASP A 463 9.88 -7.37 -8.44
CA ASP A 463 11.26 -7.67 -8.02
C ASP A 463 11.40 -7.74 -6.49
N ALA A 464 10.62 -8.60 -5.85
CA ALA A 464 10.56 -8.72 -4.39
C ALA A 464 11.84 -9.31 -3.77
N GLY A 465 12.76 -9.84 -4.57
CA GLY A 465 14.09 -10.28 -4.09
C GLY A 465 14.87 -9.17 -3.38
N ARG A 466 14.62 -7.90 -3.73
CA ARG A 466 15.29 -6.74 -3.10
C ARG A 466 14.93 -6.51 -1.63
N PHE A 467 13.92 -7.19 -1.10
CA PHE A 467 13.55 -7.13 0.32
C PHE A 467 14.29 -8.17 1.17
N PHE A 468 15.16 -8.97 0.55
CA PHE A 468 15.88 -10.07 1.20
C PHE A 468 17.38 -10.02 0.90
N ASP A 469 18.19 -10.41 1.88
CA ASP A 469 19.62 -10.70 1.75
C ASP A 469 19.84 -12.21 1.69
N GLY A 470 19.62 -12.80 0.51
CA GLY A 470 19.52 -14.25 0.36
C GLY A 470 18.32 -14.77 1.15
N ALA A 471 18.53 -15.69 2.10
CA ALA A 471 17.47 -16.26 2.93
C ALA A 471 17.11 -15.41 4.17
N GLN A 472 17.57 -14.17 4.26
CA GLN A 472 17.30 -13.27 5.40
C GLN A 472 16.39 -12.11 5.00
N PRO A 473 15.33 -11.80 5.76
CA PRO A 473 14.55 -10.59 5.52
C PRO A 473 15.36 -9.33 5.89
N THR A 474 15.13 -8.25 5.15
CA THR A 474 15.58 -6.89 5.53
C THR A 474 14.54 -6.20 6.40
N ILE A 475 14.86 -5.03 6.95
CA ILE A 475 13.86 -4.18 7.64
C ILE A 475 12.66 -3.89 6.72
N ARG A 476 12.86 -3.69 5.41
CA ARG A 476 11.74 -3.46 4.48
C ARG A 476 10.80 -4.67 4.38
N ALA A 477 11.32 -5.91 4.43
CA ALA A 477 10.49 -7.11 4.48
C ALA A 477 9.68 -7.21 5.80
N GLU A 478 10.32 -6.90 6.93
CA GLU A 478 9.64 -6.87 8.23
C GLU A 478 8.50 -5.83 8.25
N LEU A 479 8.73 -4.64 7.68
CA LEU A 479 7.73 -3.58 7.64
C LEU A 479 6.60 -3.80 6.65
N LEU A 480 6.86 -4.54 5.57
CA LEU A 480 5.81 -5.04 4.68
C LEU A 480 4.95 -6.10 5.39
N ARG A 481 5.55 -7.01 6.18
CA ARG A 481 4.79 -7.95 7.03
C ARG A 481 3.90 -7.17 8.01
N GLU A 482 4.46 -6.16 8.68
CA GLU A 482 3.70 -5.28 9.56
C GLU A 482 2.48 -4.68 8.83
N GLY A 483 2.66 -4.05 7.67
CA GLY A 483 1.53 -3.48 6.93
C GLY A 483 0.44 -4.51 6.61
N ILE A 484 0.84 -5.72 6.21
CA ILE A 484 -0.13 -6.77 5.87
C ILE A 484 -0.86 -7.29 7.12
N GLU A 485 -0.18 -7.38 8.26
CA GLU A 485 -0.82 -7.74 9.53
C GLU A 485 -1.73 -6.61 10.06
N ASP A 486 -1.43 -5.33 9.78
CA ASP A 486 -2.38 -4.23 10.02
C ASP A 486 -3.71 -4.46 9.28
N TYR A 487 -3.68 -5.00 8.05
CA TYR A 487 -4.90 -5.30 7.30
C TYR A 487 -5.78 -6.35 8.01
N GLU A 488 -5.17 -7.33 8.69
CA GLU A 488 -5.91 -8.32 9.47
C GLU A 488 -6.59 -7.69 10.69
N TYR A 489 -5.92 -6.72 11.34
CA TYR A 489 -6.55 -5.92 12.39
C TYR A 489 -7.74 -5.13 11.86
N LEU A 490 -7.61 -4.49 10.69
CA LEU A 490 -8.72 -3.77 10.05
C LEU A 490 -9.88 -4.71 9.71
N ALA A 491 -9.62 -5.88 9.14
CA ALA A 491 -10.63 -6.88 8.81
C ALA A 491 -11.39 -7.33 10.07
N LEU A 492 -10.68 -7.67 11.15
CA LEU A 492 -11.29 -8.08 12.42
C LEU A 492 -12.10 -6.96 13.08
N ALA A 493 -11.57 -5.74 13.08
CA ALA A 493 -12.27 -4.57 13.61
C ALA A 493 -13.54 -4.25 12.80
N ASN A 494 -13.46 -4.32 11.48
CA ASN A 494 -14.57 -4.11 10.57
C ASN A 494 -15.68 -5.15 10.79
N GLN A 495 -15.32 -6.43 10.87
CA GLN A 495 -16.26 -7.52 11.17
C GLN A 495 -16.94 -7.35 12.53
N ARG A 496 -16.18 -7.00 13.57
CA ARG A 496 -16.72 -6.72 14.90
C ARG A 496 -17.76 -5.60 14.86
N ALA A 497 -17.53 -4.57 14.05
CA ALA A 497 -18.44 -3.45 13.86
C ALA A 497 -19.64 -3.76 12.92
N GLY A 498 -19.70 -4.97 12.35
CA GLY A 498 -20.80 -5.43 11.48
C GLY A 498 -20.50 -5.37 9.97
N GLY A 499 -19.26 -5.04 9.58
CA GLY A 499 -18.78 -5.08 8.21
C GLY A 499 -18.30 -6.47 7.74
N GLY A 500 -17.72 -6.53 6.53
CA GLY A 500 -17.10 -7.72 5.95
C GLY A 500 -15.60 -7.85 6.26
N VAL A 501 -14.96 -8.89 5.70
CA VAL A 501 -13.47 -9.03 5.73
C VAL A 501 -12.81 -7.90 4.94
N HIS A 502 -13.34 -7.63 3.76
CA HIS A 502 -12.88 -6.56 2.87
C HIS A 502 -13.87 -5.40 2.88
N PRO A 503 -13.39 -4.16 2.64
CA PRO A 503 -14.27 -3.04 2.36
C PRO A 503 -14.92 -3.23 0.97
N ALA A 504 -16.11 -2.66 0.77
CA ALA A 504 -16.84 -2.75 -0.48
C ALA A 504 -16.98 -1.35 -1.12
N VAL A 505 -17.03 -1.30 -2.45
CA VAL A 505 -17.23 -0.06 -3.19
C VAL A 505 -18.62 0.51 -2.95
N PHE A 506 -18.71 1.84 -2.86
CA PHE A 506 -19.96 2.57 -2.60
C PHE A 506 -20.68 2.17 -1.30
N VAL A 507 -19.95 1.56 -0.35
CA VAL A 507 -20.44 1.21 0.98
C VAL A 507 -19.41 1.69 1.99
N ASP A 508 -19.86 2.49 2.96
CA ASP A 508 -19.03 2.89 4.09
C ASP A 508 -18.76 1.64 4.94
N ALA A 509 -17.50 1.19 4.96
CA ALA A 509 -17.10 0.14 5.88
C ALA A 509 -16.85 0.77 7.25
N PRO A 510 -17.31 0.16 8.35
CA PRO A 510 -17.07 0.71 9.68
C PRO A 510 -15.63 1.16 9.95
N ALA A 511 -14.63 0.38 9.51
CA ALA A 511 -13.21 0.68 9.72
C ALA A 511 -12.66 1.84 8.88
N ASP A 512 -13.42 2.38 7.92
CA ASP A 512 -12.98 3.48 7.06
C ASP A 512 -12.57 4.70 7.88
N VAL A 513 -13.30 5.03 8.96
CA VAL A 513 -12.94 6.17 9.84
C VAL A 513 -11.54 6.04 10.45
N THR A 514 -11.06 4.81 10.68
CA THR A 514 -9.70 4.55 11.16
C THR A 514 -8.70 4.69 10.04
N VAL A 515 -9.01 4.13 8.86
CA VAL A 515 -8.13 4.15 7.68
C VAL A 515 -7.95 5.58 7.16
N ASP A 516 -9.05 6.32 7.00
CA ASP A 516 -9.05 7.68 6.47
C ASP A 516 -8.30 8.66 7.37
N SER A 517 -8.10 8.33 8.66
CA SER A 517 -7.28 9.13 9.58
C SER A 517 -5.77 9.04 9.33
N VAL A 518 -5.33 8.12 8.46
CA VAL A 518 -3.91 7.92 8.10
C VAL A 518 -3.68 7.70 6.61
N ALA A 519 -4.70 7.43 5.81
CA ALA A 519 -4.61 7.23 4.37
C ALA A 519 -5.94 7.62 3.72
N SER A 520 -6.02 8.83 3.19
CA SER A 520 -7.20 9.38 2.49
C SER A 520 -7.04 9.38 0.97
N GLY A 521 -5.95 8.80 0.43
CA GLY A 521 -5.72 8.70 -0.99
C GLY A 521 -4.41 7.96 -1.36
N LEU A 522 -4.17 7.79 -2.66
CA LEU A 522 -2.92 7.17 -3.17
C LEU A 522 -1.67 7.99 -2.87
N THR A 523 -1.84 9.32 -2.79
CA THR A 523 -0.79 10.29 -2.51
C THR A 523 -0.93 10.94 -1.14
N SER A 524 -2.13 10.90 -0.56
CA SER A 524 -2.50 11.50 0.74
C SER A 524 -2.55 10.43 1.84
N TRP A 525 -1.48 10.35 2.63
CA TRP A 525 -1.33 9.38 3.70
C TRP A 525 -0.37 9.90 4.78
N THR A 526 -0.33 9.32 5.97
CA THR A 526 0.50 9.84 7.07
C THR A 526 1.99 9.62 6.82
N ARG A 527 2.83 10.64 7.09
CA ARG A 527 4.29 10.49 7.05
C ARG A 527 4.89 10.25 8.44
N GLU A 528 4.04 10.16 9.47
CA GLU A 528 4.45 9.98 10.85
C GLU A 528 4.73 8.50 11.16
N PRO A 529 5.96 8.12 11.53
CA PRO A 529 6.32 6.71 11.76
C PRO A 529 5.61 6.09 12.98
N ASP A 530 5.14 6.92 13.90
CA ASP A 530 4.51 6.51 15.16
C ASP A 530 3.00 6.24 15.00
N ALA A 531 2.38 6.82 13.96
CA ALA A 531 0.93 6.80 13.73
C ALA A 531 0.34 5.39 13.67
N LEU A 532 0.93 4.52 12.84
CA LEU A 532 0.43 3.16 12.64
C LEU A 532 0.67 2.27 13.86
N MET A 533 1.66 2.59 14.69
CA MET A 533 1.91 1.86 15.94
C MET A 533 0.85 2.17 16.99
N ALA A 534 0.52 3.45 17.15
CA ALA A 534 -0.57 3.89 18.03
C ALA A 534 -1.91 3.31 17.58
N LEU A 535 -2.21 3.36 16.27
CA LEU A 535 -3.46 2.83 15.74
C LEU A 535 -3.56 1.30 15.86
N ARG A 536 -2.51 0.53 15.56
CA ARG A 536 -2.55 -0.93 15.73
C ARG A 536 -2.84 -1.30 17.19
N TYR A 537 -2.19 -0.65 18.15
CA TYR A 537 -2.43 -0.88 19.57
C TYR A 537 -3.90 -0.65 19.94
N GLU A 538 -4.46 0.49 19.53
CA GLU A 538 -5.84 0.86 19.83
C GLU A 538 -6.86 -0.01 19.06
N LEU A 539 -6.54 -0.46 17.85
CA LEU A 539 -7.31 -1.47 17.13
C LEU A 539 -7.31 -2.79 17.91
N GLY A 540 -6.18 -3.20 18.47
CA GLY A 540 -6.09 -4.37 19.35
C GLY A 540 -7.00 -4.25 20.57
N LEU A 541 -6.99 -3.09 21.24
CA LEU A 541 -7.91 -2.80 22.35
C LEU A 541 -9.38 -2.81 21.90
N TYR A 542 -9.68 -2.27 20.72
CA TYR A 542 -11.01 -2.33 20.14
C TYR A 542 -11.41 -3.77 19.89
N ILE A 543 -10.61 -4.58 19.20
CA ILE A 543 -10.97 -5.96 18.83
C ILE A 543 -11.22 -6.82 20.07
N GLU A 544 -10.36 -6.75 21.09
CA GLU A 544 -10.51 -7.51 22.33
C GLU A 544 -11.66 -7.01 23.24
N GLY A 545 -12.17 -5.79 23.00
CA GLY A 545 -13.28 -5.21 23.76
C GLY A 545 -12.89 -4.35 24.97
N SER A 546 -11.62 -3.96 25.06
CA SER A 546 -11.15 -2.95 26.01
C SER A 546 -11.51 -1.52 25.58
N ARG A 547 -11.79 -1.31 24.28
CA ARG A 547 -12.29 -0.07 23.69
C ARG A 547 -13.62 -0.32 22.96
N ASP A 548 -14.55 0.62 23.07
CA ASP A 548 -15.91 0.48 22.52
C ASP A 548 -16.13 1.13 21.14
N THR A 549 -15.25 2.06 20.74
CA THR A 549 -15.34 2.74 19.43
C THR A 549 -14.09 2.46 18.61
N LEU A 550 -14.23 2.50 17.29
CA LEU A 550 -13.06 2.43 16.41
C LEU A 550 -12.11 3.59 16.72
N PRO A 551 -10.79 3.34 16.72
CA PRO A 551 -9.81 4.39 16.90
C PRO A 551 -9.75 5.29 15.67
N VAL A 552 -9.59 6.58 15.89
CA VAL A 552 -9.32 7.57 14.83
C VAL A 552 -8.08 8.29 15.31
N LEU A 553 -7.04 8.33 14.49
CA LEU A 553 -5.83 9.06 14.83
C LEU A 553 -6.17 10.55 14.84
N GLU A 554 -5.72 11.24 15.88
CA GLU A 554 -5.63 12.68 15.84
C GLU A 554 -4.20 13.13 16.07
N VAL A 555 -3.72 13.96 15.15
CA VAL A 555 -2.44 14.64 15.26
C VAL A 555 -2.74 16.12 15.51
N GLU A 556 -2.06 16.70 16.50
CA GLU A 556 -2.21 18.13 16.77
C GLU A 556 -1.59 18.95 15.62
N GLY A 557 -2.42 19.73 14.93
CA GLY A 557 -1.95 20.64 13.90
C GLY A 557 -1.09 21.77 14.46
N GLY A 558 0.02 22.08 13.80
CA GLY A 558 0.97 23.12 14.25
C GLY A 558 0.46 24.56 14.16
N ARG A 559 -0.73 24.78 13.57
CA ARG A 559 -1.29 26.10 13.27
C ARG A 559 -2.71 26.22 13.86
N PRO A 560 -3.06 27.34 14.53
CA PRO A 560 -4.37 27.50 15.16
C PRO A 560 -5.54 27.43 14.19
N ARG A 561 -6.70 26.95 14.65
CA ARG A 561 -7.96 27.00 13.92
C ARG A 561 -8.43 28.44 13.70
N ASP A 562 -8.27 28.94 12.47
CA ASP A 562 -8.68 30.27 12.03
C ASP A 562 -8.96 30.26 10.51
N ALA A 563 -9.42 31.38 9.96
CA ALA A 563 -9.56 31.55 8.52
C ALA A 563 -8.20 31.83 7.86
N TYR A 564 -7.82 30.99 6.90
CA TYR A 564 -6.59 31.13 6.11
C TYR A 564 -6.94 31.31 4.64
N PHE A 565 -6.26 32.26 4.01
CA PHE A 565 -6.41 32.56 2.60
C PHE A 565 -5.04 32.40 1.96
N ILE A 566 -4.94 31.52 0.98
CA ILE A 566 -3.69 31.15 0.33
C ILE A 566 -3.80 31.55 -1.13
N ASN A 567 -2.82 32.31 -1.60
CA ASN A 567 -2.67 32.64 -3.01
C ASN A 567 -1.46 31.89 -3.54
N PHE A 568 -1.70 30.95 -4.45
CA PHE A 568 -0.64 30.20 -5.10
C PHE A 568 -0.05 31.07 -6.19
N GLN A 569 1.22 31.44 -6.02
CA GLN A 569 1.92 32.36 -6.91
C GLN A 569 3.44 32.26 -6.75
N ASP A 570 4.17 32.89 -7.68
CA ASP A 570 5.58 33.22 -7.43
C ASP A 570 5.63 34.20 -6.24
N PRO A 571 6.25 33.85 -5.10
CA PRO A 571 6.31 34.74 -3.94
C PRO A 571 7.01 36.07 -4.25
N THR A 572 7.91 36.07 -5.23
CA THR A 572 8.66 37.23 -5.72
C THR A 572 8.02 37.93 -6.93
N GLY A 573 6.98 37.32 -7.50
CA GLY A 573 6.25 37.79 -8.67
C GLY A 573 4.97 38.59 -8.35
N GLU A 574 4.17 38.82 -9.39
CA GLU A 574 2.86 39.47 -9.24
C GLU A 574 1.82 38.50 -8.64
N PRO A 575 0.88 38.99 -7.80
CA PRO A 575 0.81 40.37 -7.30
C PRO A 575 1.95 40.69 -6.33
N THR A 576 2.62 41.83 -6.53
CA THR A 576 3.80 42.25 -5.75
C THR A 576 3.47 42.86 -4.39
N THR A 577 2.17 43.00 -4.06
CA THR A 577 1.72 43.58 -2.79
C THR A 577 2.00 42.63 -1.62
N ASP A 578 2.52 43.15 -0.52
CA ASP A 578 2.83 42.40 0.70
C ASP A 578 2.48 43.23 1.96
N PRO A 579 1.48 42.85 2.77
CA PRO A 579 0.61 41.68 2.57
C PRO A 579 -0.37 41.87 1.41
N LEU A 580 -0.66 40.79 0.68
CA LEU A 580 -1.75 40.79 -0.30
C LEU A 580 -3.10 40.82 0.44
N VAL A 581 -3.94 41.83 0.16
CA VAL A 581 -5.27 41.95 0.76
C VAL A 581 -6.33 42.00 -0.34
N VAL A 582 -7.23 41.01 -0.35
CA VAL A 582 -8.34 40.89 -1.31
C VAL A 582 -9.64 40.79 -0.53
N ASP A 583 -10.58 41.68 -0.82
CA ASP A 583 -11.90 41.75 -0.17
C ASP A 583 -11.86 41.77 1.38
N GLY A 584 -10.77 42.32 1.94
CA GLY A 584 -10.54 42.44 3.38
C GLY A 584 -9.79 41.26 4.01
N ASN A 585 -9.54 40.20 3.26
CA ASN A 585 -8.80 39.02 3.70
C ASN A 585 -7.32 39.14 3.33
N THR A 586 -6.43 38.75 4.26
CA THR A 586 -4.99 38.76 4.02
C THR A 586 -4.55 37.40 3.50
N TYR A 587 -3.93 37.36 2.32
CA TYR A 587 -3.49 36.14 1.66
C TYR A 587 -2.03 35.81 1.95
N LEU A 588 -1.77 34.55 2.30
CA LEU A 588 -0.45 33.94 2.31
C LEU A 588 -0.02 33.70 0.86
N LYS A 589 1.13 34.23 0.46
CA LYS A 589 1.68 34.06 -0.88
C LYS A 589 2.57 32.82 -0.87
N ILE A 590 2.06 31.70 -1.38
CA ILE A 590 2.75 30.40 -1.33
C ILE A 590 3.19 30.01 -2.74
N GLY A 591 4.47 29.68 -2.86
CA GLY A 591 5.04 29.12 -4.08
C GLY A 591 5.05 27.60 -4.08
N TRP A 592 5.67 27.04 -5.10
CA TRP A 592 5.87 25.61 -5.28
C TRP A 592 7.18 25.16 -4.62
N VAL A 593 7.16 25.05 -3.29
CA VAL A 593 8.32 24.68 -2.44
C VAL A 593 8.05 23.39 -1.67
N PRO A 594 9.06 22.56 -1.36
CA PRO A 594 8.89 21.37 -0.54
C PRO A 594 8.27 21.68 0.81
N TYR A 595 7.55 20.71 1.36
CA TYR A 595 7.06 20.81 2.72
C TYR A 595 8.17 21.13 3.73
N ASN A 596 7.90 22.10 4.60
CA ASN A 596 8.82 22.56 5.63
C ASN A 596 8.14 22.56 7.00
N ASN A 597 8.71 21.85 7.97
CA ASN A 597 8.25 21.80 9.36
C ASN A 597 8.27 23.16 10.08
N ASP A 598 9.11 24.11 9.65
CA ASP A 598 9.15 25.46 10.22
C ASP A 598 8.02 26.35 9.67
N ASP A 599 7.70 26.21 8.39
CA ASP A 599 6.65 27.01 7.72
C ASP A 599 5.25 26.41 7.89
N LEU A 600 5.20 25.10 8.21
CA LEU A 600 3.99 24.31 8.40
C LEU A 600 3.12 24.23 7.14
N TYR A 601 3.77 24.19 5.97
CA TYR A 601 3.14 23.90 4.67
C TYR A 601 4.18 23.51 3.62
N GLY A 602 3.71 23.00 2.48
CA GLY A 602 4.46 22.89 1.24
C GLY A 602 4.03 21.68 0.41
N TRP A 603 4.83 21.37 -0.60
CA TRP A 603 4.45 20.44 -1.66
C TRP A 603 5.25 19.13 -1.61
N TYR A 604 4.61 18.06 -2.06
CA TYR A 604 5.18 16.76 -2.39
C TYR A 604 4.84 16.42 -3.83
N GLY A 605 5.78 15.85 -4.58
CA GLY A 605 5.61 15.60 -6.01
C GLY A 605 6.91 15.24 -6.73
N GLU A 606 6.81 14.82 -7.98
CA GLU A 606 7.96 14.37 -8.79
C GLU A 606 8.97 15.49 -9.08
N PHE A 607 8.48 16.72 -9.26
CA PHE A 607 9.26 17.86 -9.75
C PHE A 607 9.27 19.05 -8.79
N ILE A 608 9.08 18.79 -7.49
CA ILE A 608 9.19 19.86 -6.49
C ILE A 608 10.59 20.50 -6.58
N ASP A 609 10.64 21.84 -6.53
CA ASP A 609 11.83 22.69 -6.73
C ASP A 609 12.44 22.75 -8.15
N ASP A 610 11.85 22.09 -9.16
CA ASP A 610 12.28 22.28 -10.55
C ASP A 610 11.56 23.48 -11.20
N GLY A 611 12.18 24.66 -11.14
CA GLY A 611 11.63 25.88 -11.76
C GLY A 611 11.52 25.86 -13.30
N GLY A 612 11.95 24.79 -13.96
CA GLY A 612 11.69 24.54 -15.38
C GLY A 612 10.36 23.82 -15.65
N ILE A 613 9.76 23.21 -14.62
CA ILE A 613 8.54 22.39 -14.71
C ILE A 613 7.44 22.96 -13.80
N ALA A 614 7.77 23.33 -12.56
CA ALA A 614 6.87 24.04 -11.67
C ALA A 614 6.82 25.51 -12.08
N LEU A 615 5.78 25.88 -12.80
CA LEU A 615 5.64 27.18 -13.44
C LEU A 615 4.63 28.06 -12.73
N TYR A 616 4.89 29.35 -12.79
CA TYR A 616 4.04 30.40 -12.24
C TYR A 616 3.51 31.28 -13.36
N GLY A 617 2.32 31.83 -13.18
CA GLY A 617 1.83 32.89 -14.04
C GLY A 617 0.93 33.89 -13.33
N TYR A 618 0.70 35.00 -14.03
CA TYR A 618 -0.17 36.07 -13.57
C TYR A 618 -0.88 36.70 -14.77
N ASP A 619 -2.20 36.58 -14.82
CA ASP A 619 -3.05 37.16 -15.86
C ASP A 619 -3.62 38.49 -15.40
N ASN A 620 -3.05 39.60 -15.88
CA ASN A 620 -3.52 40.95 -15.57
C ASN A 620 -4.82 41.31 -16.34
N THR A 621 -5.87 40.54 -16.10
CA THR A 621 -7.18 40.66 -16.75
C THR A 621 -8.17 41.33 -15.80
N GLY A 622 -8.89 42.35 -16.30
CA GLY A 622 -9.93 43.01 -15.52
C GLY A 622 -11.16 42.11 -15.33
N GLY A 623 -11.89 42.29 -14.23
CA GLY A 623 -13.12 41.53 -13.94
C GLY A 623 -12.93 40.31 -13.03
N TYR A 624 -11.69 40.01 -12.65
CA TYR A 624 -11.33 38.92 -11.74
C TYR A 624 -10.73 39.48 -10.44
N SER A 625 -10.92 38.77 -9.33
CA SER A 625 -10.27 39.08 -8.06
C SER A 625 -8.75 38.98 -8.21
N GLU A 626 -7.99 39.67 -7.35
CA GLU A 626 -6.53 39.63 -7.44
C GLU A 626 -5.96 38.22 -7.20
N ALA A 627 -6.60 37.46 -6.30
CA ALA A 627 -6.22 36.07 -5.98
C ALA A 627 -6.48 35.10 -7.14
N ALA A 628 -7.46 35.36 -8.00
CA ALA A 628 -7.75 34.50 -9.16
C ALA A 628 -6.81 34.75 -10.36
N LYS A 629 -5.93 35.75 -10.29
CA LYS A 629 -5.05 36.11 -11.42
C LYS A 629 -3.71 35.42 -11.41
N SER A 630 -3.20 35.05 -10.23
CA SER A 630 -2.01 34.23 -10.13
C SER A 630 -2.39 32.76 -10.25
N TYR A 631 -1.46 31.95 -10.71
CA TYR A 631 -1.62 30.51 -10.73
C TYR A 631 -0.26 29.82 -10.72
N VAL A 632 -0.28 28.57 -10.26
CA VAL A 632 0.84 27.63 -10.28
C VAL A 632 0.40 26.37 -11.01
N TYR A 633 1.31 25.70 -11.70
CA TYR A 633 1.02 24.43 -12.36
C TYR A 633 2.31 23.64 -12.63
N ASP A 634 2.15 22.34 -12.79
CA ASP A 634 3.17 21.42 -13.27
C ASP A 634 3.06 21.32 -14.80
N ASP A 635 4.13 21.65 -15.55
CA ASP A 635 4.16 21.63 -17.02
C ASP A 635 4.15 20.21 -17.62
N TYR A 636 4.17 19.17 -16.79
CA TYR A 636 3.85 17.79 -17.13
C TYR A 636 2.53 17.30 -16.54
N GLY A 637 1.79 18.13 -15.80
CA GLY A 637 0.47 17.83 -15.29
C GLY A 637 0.43 16.72 -14.22
N ARG A 638 1.54 16.44 -13.52
CA ARG A 638 1.59 15.37 -12.51
C ARG A 638 0.73 15.67 -11.29
N ASP A 639 0.39 14.61 -10.55
CA ASP A 639 -0.21 14.74 -9.22
C ASP A 639 0.79 15.36 -8.25
N ASN A 640 0.36 16.46 -7.62
CA ASN A 640 1.14 17.16 -6.62
C ASN A 640 0.29 17.40 -5.37
N LEU A 641 0.80 16.97 -4.23
CA LEU A 641 0.15 17.11 -2.93
C LEU A 641 0.67 18.38 -2.25
N PHE A 642 -0.23 19.27 -1.87
CA PHE A 642 0.02 20.38 -0.97
C PHE A 642 -0.50 20.04 0.42
N GLU A 643 0.37 20.15 1.41
CA GLU A 643 0.05 20.00 2.83
C GLU A 643 0.06 21.36 3.50
N PHE A 644 -0.91 21.61 4.36
CA PHE A 644 -1.02 22.83 5.16
C PHE A 644 -1.39 22.47 6.59
N ALA A 645 -0.40 22.42 7.49
CA ALA A 645 -0.64 22.05 8.88
C ALA A 645 -1.65 23.02 9.51
N LEU A 646 -2.67 22.46 10.15
CA LEU A 646 -3.85 23.17 10.63
C LEU A 646 -4.53 22.38 11.74
N GLU A 647 -4.90 23.05 12.83
CA GLU A 647 -5.61 22.44 13.96
C GLU A 647 -6.88 21.74 13.49
N ASN A 648 -7.16 20.58 14.08
CA ASN A 648 -8.33 19.76 13.76
C ASN A 648 -9.64 20.52 13.89
N GLY A 649 -10.62 20.09 13.10
CA GLY A 649 -11.97 20.63 13.14
C GLY A 649 -12.59 20.72 11.75
N ARG A 650 -13.80 21.29 11.71
CA ARG A 650 -14.56 21.43 10.48
C ARG A 650 -14.24 22.72 9.75
N TYR A 651 -14.02 22.61 8.45
CA TYR A 651 -13.68 23.73 7.57
C TYR A 651 -14.49 23.70 6.29
N GLN A 652 -14.87 24.87 5.82
CA GLN A 652 -15.30 25.11 4.45
C GLN A 652 -14.08 25.52 3.66
N VAL A 653 -13.72 24.72 2.67
CA VAL A 653 -12.54 24.92 1.82
C VAL A 653 -13.01 25.27 0.41
N THR A 654 -12.55 26.41 -0.10
CA THR A 654 -12.84 26.88 -1.46
C THR A 654 -11.56 26.94 -2.27
N VAL A 655 -11.53 26.26 -3.41
CA VAL A 655 -10.41 26.26 -4.34
C VAL A 655 -10.77 26.99 -5.62
N GLY A 656 -9.85 27.81 -6.10
CA GLY A 656 -9.93 28.46 -7.41
C GLY A 656 -8.90 27.88 -8.37
N ALA A 657 -9.31 27.60 -9.60
CA ALA A 657 -8.44 27.09 -10.65
C ALA A 657 -8.73 27.74 -12.03
N GLY A 658 -7.82 27.56 -12.99
CA GLY A 658 -7.91 28.13 -14.34
C GLY A 658 -7.19 29.47 -14.49
N ARG A 659 -7.39 30.11 -15.64
CA ARG A 659 -6.62 31.26 -16.08
C ARG A 659 -7.52 32.38 -16.61
N PRO A 660 -7.59 33.57 -15.96
CA PRO A 660 -8.44 34.66 -16.43
C PRO A 660 -8.25 35.11 -17.88
N ALA A 661 -7.06 34.94 -18.46
CA ALA A 661 -6.79 35.41 -19.83
C ALA A 661 -7.35 34.49 -20.93
N HIS A 662 -7.51 33.18 -20.69
CA HIS A 662 -7.90 32.19 -21.70
C HIS A 662 -8.40 30.89 -21.05
N GLY A 663 -9.39 30.23 -21.67
CA GLY A 663 -9.80 28.89 -21.27
C GLY A 663 -8.95 27.77 -21.88
N TYR A 664 -8.91 26.63 -21.21
CA TYR A 664 -8.12 25.45 -21.57
C TYR A 664 -9.01 24.22 -21.81
N PRO A 665 -9.62 24.09 -22.99
CA PRO A 665 -10.52 22.98 -23.30
C PRO A 665 -9.79 21.65 -23.57
N SER A 666 -8.47 21.68 -23.71
CA SER A 666 -7.63 20.49 -23.94
C SER A 666 -6.85 20.06 -22.71
N ASP A 667 -6.91 20.87 -21.64
CA ASP A 667 -6.24 20.61 -20.37
C ASP A 667 -7.29 20.75 -19.25
N PRO A 668 -8.10 19.71 -19.05
CA PRO A 668 -9.04 19.69 -17.93
C PRO A 668 -8.31 19.77 -16.59
N HIS A 669 -9.00 20.25 -15.58
CA HIS A 669 -8.44 20.49 -14.25
C HIS A 669 -8.91 19.40 -13.30
N ASN A 670 -8.01 19.04 -12.40
CA ASN A 670 -8.24 18.02 -11.38
C ASN A 670 -7.75 18.54 -10.03
N VAL A 671 -8.64 18.53 -9.03
CA VAL A 671 -8.35 18.89 -7.64
C VAL A 671 -9.13 18.01 -6.68
N ALA A 672 -8.43 17.44 -5.70
CA ALA A 672 -9.03 16.79 -4.54
C ALA A 672 -8.60 17.49 -3.24
N ILE A 673 -9.49 17.53 -2.24
CA ILE A 673 -9.26 18.11 -0.92
C ILE A 673 -9.68 17.08 0.12
N GLU A 674 -8.78 16.66 1.01
CA GLU A 674 -9.04 15.58 1.97
C GLU A 674 -9.57 14.29 1.30
N GLY A 675 -9.04 13.95 0.13
CA GLY A 675 -9.51 12.82 -0.68
C GLY A 675 -10.82 13.07 -1.45
N ILE A 676 -11.54 14.16 -1.17
CA ILE A 676 -12.78 14.50 -1.88
C ILE A 676 -12.43 15.20 -3.20
N VAL A 677 -12.76 14.58 -4.33
CA VAL A 677 -12.61 15.21 -5.65
C VAL A 677 -13.60 16.36 -5.78
N VAL A 678 -13.10 17.58 -5.91
CA VAL A 678 -13.91 18.81 -6.00
C VAL A 678 -13.92 19.42 -7.40
N ILE A 679 -12.86 19.18 -8.18
CA ILE A 679 -12.79 19.46 -9.62
C ILE A 679 -12.39 18.14 -10.27
N ASP A 680 -13.29 17.56 -11.04
CA ASP A 680 -13.14 16.25 -11.70
C ASP A 680 -13.11 16.42 -13.22
N ASP A 681 -11.92 16.34 -13.79
CA ASP A 681 -11.66 16.42 -15.22
C ASP A 681 -12.38 17.59 -15.94
N GLU A 682 -12.45 18.74 -15.26
CA GLU A 682 -13.27 19.86 -15.70
C GLU A 682 -12.51 20.81 -16.63
N ILE A 683 -13.09 21.12 -17.79
CA ILE A 683 -12.49 22.08 -18.74
C ILE A 683 -12.83 23.54 -18.40
N THR A 684 -11.94 24.45 -18.80
CA THR A 684 -12.24 25.89 -18.85
C THR A 684 -12.40 26.35 -20.29
N THR A 685 -13.21 27.40 -20.52
CA THR A 685 -13.45 27.96 -21.86
C THR A 685 -13.23 29.47 -21.87
N ASP A 686 -13.08 30.09 -23.03
CA ASP A 686 -12.96 31.56 -23.11
C ASP A 686 -14.14 32.32 -22.52
N GLY A 687 -15.32 31.70 -22.45
CA GLY A 687 -16.50 32.28 -21.80
C GLY A 687 -16.49 32.12 -20.28
N GLU A 688 -15.88 31.04 -19.79
CA GLU A 688 -15.79 30.65 -18.38
C GLU A 688 -14.37 30.11 -18.12
N PRO A 689 -13.37 31.01 -17.99
CA PRO A 689 -11.96 30.61 -18.04
C PRO A 689 -11.38 30.23 -16.67
N THR A 690 -12.20 30.27 -15.62
CA THR A 690 -11.83 29.95 -14.23
C THR A 690 -12.91 29.11 -13.57
N LEU A 691 -12.50 28.21 -12.68
CA LEU A 691 -13.35 27.36 -11.86
C LEU A 691 -13.24 27.78 -10.40
N GLU A 692 -14.33 27.61 -9.65
CA GLU A 692 -14.38 27.80 -8.20
C GLU A 692 -15.27 26.72 -7.61
N ARG A 693 -14.74 25.97 -6.64
CA ARG A 693 -15.44 24.86 -5.98
C ARG A 693 -15.26 24.96 -4.48
N THR A 694 -16.28 24.55 -3.74
CA THR A 694 -16.31 24.60 -2.28
C THR A 694 -16.76 23.26 -1.73
N VAL A 695 -16.03 22.77 -0.72
CA VAL A 695 -16.35 21.55 0.02
C VAL A 695 -16.26 21.82 1.51
N GLU A 696 -17.02 21.07 2.32
CA GLU A 696 -16.82 21.03 3.77
C GLU A 696 -16.09 19.75 4.13
N VAL A 697 -15.01 19.88 4.91
CA VAL A 697 -14.15 18.77 5.34
C VAL A 697 -13.97 18.81 6.86
N ASP A 698 -13.77 17.64 7.46
CA ASP A 698 -13.40 17.47 8.86
C ASP A 698 -11.93 17.06 8.92
N LEU A 699 -11.08 17.94 9.45
CA LEU A 699 -9.66 17.64 9.64
C LEU A 699 -9.45 16.90 10.95
N VAL A 700 -8.76 15.77 10.88
CA VAL A 700 -8.44 14.90 12.02
C VAL A 700 -6.94 14.66 12.17
N ASP A 701 -6.15 14.83 11.12
CA ASP A 701 -4.72 14.49 11.09
C ASP A 701 -3.80 15.72 11.25
N GLY A 702 -4.33 16.86 11.70
CA GLY A 702 -3.56 18.06 11.95
C GLY A 702 -3.04 18.77 10.69
N SER A 703 -3.50 18.38 9.51
CA SER A 703 -3.15 19.01 8.25
C SER A 703 -4.35 19.11 7.30
N LEU A 704 -4.26 20.01 6.33
CA LEU A 704 -5.14 20.05 5.17
C LEU A 704 -4.33 19.62 3.94
N SER A 705 -4.76 18.54 3.31
CA SER A 705 -4.28 17.95 2.08
C SER A 705 -5.08 18.46 0.87
N LEU A 706 -4.36 18.97 -0.13
CA LEU A 706 -4.90 19.26 -1.46
C LEU A 706 -4.04 18.58 -2.51
N VAL A 707 -4.65 17.78 -3.38
CA VAL A 707 -3.98 17.20 -4.56
C VAL A 707 -4.42 17.98 -5.79
N ALA A 708 -3.46 18.41 -6.61
CA ALA A 708 -3.71 19.11 -7.87
C ALA A 708 -2.92 18.48 -9.02
N GLY A 709 -3.57 18.40 -10.19
CA GLY A 709 -3.02 17.76 -11.38
C GLY A 709 -3.51 16.32 -11.52
N GLY A 710 -2.85 15.55 -12.39
CA GLY A 710 -3.18 14.15 -12.60
C GLY A 710 -3.54 13.83 -14.05
N ARG A 711 -3.78 12.53 -14.28
CA ARG A 711 -4.21 12.02 -15.58
C ARG A 711 -5.69 12.34 -15.80
N SER A 712 -6.01 12.81 -16.99
CA SER A 712 -7.36 13.16 -17.41
C SER A 712 -8.03 11.97 -18.07
N ASP A 713 -9.24 11.66 -17.63
CA ASP A 713 -10.06 10.58 -18.20
C ASP A 713 -10.60 10.94 -19.58
N SER A 714 -10.98 12.20 -19.81
CA SER A 714 -11.51 12.66 -21.10
C SER A 714 -10.46 12.75 -22.20
N THR A 715 -9.18 12.94 -21.85
CA THR A 715 -8.09 13.07 -22.83
C THR A 715 -7.17 11.86 -22.88
N GLY A 716 -7.13 11.05 -21.82
CA GLY A 716 -6.22 9.93 -21.64
C GLY A 716 -4.77 10.32 -21.31
N GLU A 717 -4.48 11.61 -21.18
CA GLU A 717 -3.15 12.20 -21.00
C GLU A 717 -3.05 12.95 -19.66
N TYR A 718 -1.85 13.34 -19.25
CA TYR A 718 -1.68 14.24 -18.11
C TYR A 718 -2.15 15.65 -18.46
N SER A 719 -2.82 16.31 -17.51
CA SER A 719 -3.51 17.58 -17.73
C SER A 719 -3.03 18.68 -16.80
N TYR A 720 -3.02 19.92 -17.29
CA TYR A 720 -2.57 21.07 -16.51
C TYR A 720 -3.68 21.61 -15.60
N THR A 721 -3.50 21.44 -14.29
CA THR A 721 -4.31 22.17 -13.30
C THR A 721 -3.64 23.50 -12.97
N PHE A 722 -4.20 24.62 -13.45
CA PHE A 722 -3.76 25.97 -13.09
C PHE A 722 -4.36 26.36 -11.72
N LEU A 723 -3.69 26.02 -10.63
CA LEU A 723 -4.18 26.28 -9.28
C LEU A 723 -3.92 27.75 -8.87
N ALA A 724 -4.96 28.48 -8.48
CA ALA A 724 -4.87 29.92 -8.21
C ALA A 724 -4.86 30.27 -6.72
N TYR A 725 -5.85 29.78 -5.97
CA TYR A 725 -5.98 30.12 -4.55
C TYR A 725 -6.74 29.04 -3.77
N LEU A 726 -6.56 29.03 -2.46
CA LEU A 726 -7.28 28.20 -1.49
C LEU A 726 -7.76 29.06 -0.33
N ASN A 727 -9.05 29.03 -0.02
CA ASN A 727 -9.63 29.68 1.15
C ASN A 727 -10.10 28.60 2.11
N VAL A 728 -9.60 28.64 3.34
CA VAL A 728 -9.92 27.69 4.41
C VAL A 728 -10.62 28.47 5.50
N VAL A 729 -11.91 28.20 5.72
CA VAL A 729 -12.73 28.96 6.67
C VAL A 729 -13.34 28.01 7.70
N PRO A 730 -13.11 28.21 9.00
CA PRO A 730 -13.69 27.36 10.03
C PRO A 730 -15.22 27.39 10.01
N VAL A 731 -15.84 26.22 10.21
CA VAL A 731 -17.30 26.05 10.34
C VAL A 731 -17.63 25.58 11.75
N ASP A 732 -18.57 26.23 12.41
CA ASP A 732 -19.00 25.94 13.79
C ASP A 732 -19.88 24.69 13.93
#